data_AF-A0A0R3TC65-F1
#
_entry.id   AF-A0A0R3TC65-F1
#
_cell.length_a   1.000
_cell.length_b   1.000
_cell.length_c   1.000
_cell.angle_alpha   90.00
_cell.angle_beta   90.00
_cell.angle_gamma   90.00
#
_symmetry.space_group_name_H-M   'P 1'
#
loop_
_entity.id
_entity.type
_entity.pdbx_description
1 polymer ?
#
loop_
_entity_poly.entity_id
_entity_poly.type
_entity_poly.pdbx_seq_one_letter_code
_entity_poly.pdbx_strand_id
1 'polypeptide(L)'
;MIDVFGHPEVSRKPVSEVELKDFGLPSSAGSHSFVKVSFDDTPKMSTYIVAFVIGRFDYIEAMDANNVRIRVYTPPKRKYLGAHALKMATSAIPFFTEVFGAEYPLPKLDLVAIPDFAMGAMENWGLLTYRETALLIDEEQSSLSSKRHVALTVAHECAHMWFGNLVTMKWWTHLWLNEGFATWISYLAVDHCFPDYDIWTVFLTVEFYSAMAVDELKTSHPIEIEVCSPAEVDEIFDAVSYEKGASIIRMINDYMTPEKFRKGLQLYIERHKFGNTETNDLWKALSEEMREDMQAIMSTWTRQMGYPLLTVRKVNEDDNKVTYAIDQQHFLADGSHDGINDESEWCVPVTICDASDSSKILKRFLLPREARKVPFEIELPVGTKFRLNPGATAFYRVRYEESLIGPVLEALEQKKLDNKDRLSVLADEFALARAGFKKMTLAMTMASTFHAENDYAVWCELRSQLVSLRSLLEEQSPSVMKDSAFEGADLKVAMNAFITHLAQTPYKNLGWEARDNEPNNDTLLRPLIASLLGGSGFIDAVNEAKERFDRHYNAIMSGEDSNSKDLIHPDIRVSVYSTCMRHGDEKTLDRLLEASSLTIELLFMQTLHSKATIHDERVRILHSIGSTRSESLVKRVIELTFSDLVRKQDRLRPLIVLSCSSAVGRRAVWTEIKTRIETLVDDLGVVRLMGRVISVRAF
;
A
#
# COMPACT_ATOMS: atom_id res chain seq x y z
N MET A 1 -20.30 -22.56 -40.93
CA MET A 1 -21.42 -21.97 -40.18
C MET A 1 -21.59 -22.75 -38.88
N ILE A 2 -20.74 -22.45 -37.90
CA ILE A 2 -20.98 -22.55 -36.46
C ILE A 2 -20.17 -21.35 -35.94
N ASP A 3 -20.86 -20.32 -35.47
CA ASP A 3 -20.25 -19.11 -34.93
C ASP A 3 -19.85 -19.42 -33.48
N VAL A 4 -18.55 -19.57 -33.21
CA VAL A 4 -18.00 -20.00 -31.90
C VAL A 4 -17.26 -18.86 -31.19
N PHE A 5 -17.15 -17.68 -31.81
CA PHE A 5 -16.36 -16.58 -31.24
C PHE A 5 -17.25 -15.56 -30.54
N GLY A 6 -17.47 -15.78 -29.24
CA GLY A 6 -17.80 -14.70 -28.29
C GLY A 6 -16.59 -13.78 -28.07
N HIS A 7 -16.02 -13.25 -29.16
CA HIS A 7 -14.92 -12.29 -29.16
C HIS A 7 -15.46 -10.95 -29.68
N PRO A 8 -14.98 -9.81 -29.15
CA PRO A 8 -15.16 -8.51 -29.78
C PRO A 8 -14.32 -8.37 -31.06
N GLU A 9 -13.61 -9.41 -31.50
CA GLU A 9 -12.93 -9.46 -32.80
C GLU A 9 -13.97 -9.81 -33.87
N VAL A 10 -14.38 -8.81 -34.65
CA VAL A 10 -15.35 -8.94 -35.75
C VAL A 10 -14.74 -9.68 -36.94
N SER A 11 -13.47 -9.40 -37.24
CA SER A 11 -12.79 -10.09 -38.34
C SER A 11 -11.28 -10.05 -38.25
N ARG A 12 -10.65 -11.08 -38.84
CA ARG A 12 -9.22 -11.18 -39.06
C ARG A 12 -8.96 -11.67 -40.47
N LYS A 13 -8.41 -10.81 -41.31
CA LYS A 13 -8.24 -11.08 -42.75
C LYS A 13 -6.84 -10.67 -43.21
N PRO A 14 -6.20 -11.43 -44.12
CA PRO A 14 -4.99 -10.97 -44.79
C PRO A 14 -5.26 -9.63 -45.49
N VAL A 15 -4.30 -8.71 -45.41
CA VAL A 15 -4.40 -7.40 -46.09
C VAL A 15 -4.04 -7.58 -47.56
N SER A 16 -4.85 -7.04 -48.46
CA SER A 16 -4.56 -7.10 -49.90
C SER A 16 -3.36 -6.22 -50.27
N GLU A 17 -2.65 -6.55 -51.36
CA GLU A 17 -1.54 -5.70 -51.85
C GLU A 17 -1.97 -4.26 -52.18
N VAL A 18 -3.24 -4.08 -52.57
CA VAL A 18 -3.81 -2.75 -52.86
C VAL A 18 -3.96 -1.95 -51.57
N GLU A 19 -4.59 -2.52 -50.55
CA GLU A 19 -4.72 -1.88 -49.23
C GLU A 19 -3.35 -1.61 -48.59
N LEU A 20 -2.38 -2.52 -48.73
CA LEU A 20 -1.02 -2.30 -48.23
C LEU A 20 -0.36 -1.06 -48.86
N LYS A 21 -0.55 -0.85 -50.17
CA LYS A 21 -0.08 0.36 -50.85
C LYS A 21 -0.77 1.61 -50.32
N ASP A 22 -2.08 1.56 -50.08
CA ASP A 22 -2.84 2.69 -49.52
C ASP A 22 -2.38 3.07 -48.11
N PHE A 23 -1.94 2.09 -47.31
CA PHE A 23 -1.33 2.31 -45.99
C PHE A 23 0.16 2.68 -46.03
N GLY A 24 0.80 2.69 -47.21
CA GLY A 24 2.24 2.92 -47.33
C GLY A 24 3.11 1.79 -46.76
N LEU A 25 2.57 0.56 -46.67
CA LEU A 25 3.24 -0.62 -46.14
C LEU A 25 3.84 -1.49 -47.27
N PRO A 26 4.93 -2.24 -47.01
CA PRO A 26 5.49 -3.18 -47.99
C PRO A 26 4.53 -4.34 -48.28
N SER A 27 4.70 -5.01 -49.43
CA SER A 27 3.88 -6.17 -49.84
C SER A 27 3.93 -7.34 -48.84
N SER A 28 5.00 -7.44 -48.04
CA SER A 28 5.15 -8.41 -46.96
C SER A 28 6.06 -7.88 -45.84
N ALA A 29 5.93 -8.46 -44.64
CA ALA A 29 6.85 -8.26 -43.53
C ALA A 29 7.85 -9.44 -43.49
N GLY A 30 8.85 -9.41 -44.37
CA GLY A 30 9.74 -10.56 -44.60
C GLY A 30 8.97 -11.73 -45.22
N SER A 31 8.93 -12.88 -44.55
CA SER A 31 8.19 -14.08 -44.97
C SER A 31 6.72 -14.13 -44.55
N HIS A 32 6.21 -13.10 -43.86
CA HIS A 32 4.85 -13.10 -43.30
C HIS A 32 3.94 -12.08 -44.01
N SER A 33 2.67 -12.45 -44.17
CA SER A 33 1.61 -11.56 -44.65
C SER A 33 1.10 -10.65 -43.53
N PHE A 34 0.73 -9.43 -43.87
CA PHE A 34 0.00 -8.55 -42.97
C PHE A 34 -1.43 -9.03 -42.77
N VAL A 35 -1.98 -8.79 -41.58
CA VAL A 35 -3.34 -9.16 -41.21
C VAL A 35 -4.04 -7.93 -40.63
N LYS A 36 -5.23 -7.62 -41.16
CA LYS A 36 -6.13 -6.61 -40.60
C LYS A 36 -7.05 -7.31 -39.60
N VAL A 37 -7.04 -6.82 -38.37
CA VAL A 37 -7.95 -7.23 -37.30
C VAL A 37 -8.94 -6.08 -37.08
N SER A 38 -10.22 -6.39 -37.05
CA SER A 38 -11.29 -5.42 -36.77
C SER A 38 -12.01 -5.85 -35.51
N PHE A 39 -12.29 -4.88 -34.64
CA PHE A 39 -13.01 -5.08 -33.39
C PHE A 39 -14.40 -4.42 -33.46
N ASP A 40 -15.31 -4.83 -32.57
CA ASP A 40 -16.61 -4.19 -32.38
C ASP A 40 -16.44 -2.73 -31.94
N ASP A 41 -17.44 -1.91 -32.26
CA ASP A 41 -17.51 -0.52 -31.80
C ASP A 41 -17.60 -0.50 -30.26
N THR A 42 -16.78 0.33 -29.62
CA THR A 42 -16.84 0.51 -28.17
C THR A 42 -18.08 1.29 -27.78
N PRO A 43 -18.59 1.13 -26.54
CA PRO A 43 -19.46 2.13 -25.96
C PRO A 43 -18.80 3.51 -25.96
N LYS A 44 -19.59 4.55 -25.71
CA LYS A 44 -19.05 5.89 -25.50
C LYS A 44 -18.09 5.86 -24.31
N MET A 45 -16.84 6.23 -24.55
CA MET A 45 -15.77 6.18 -23.56
C MET A 45 -14.75 7.30 -23.78
N SER A 46 -13.95 7.58 -22.76
CA SER A 46 -12.90 8.60 -22.81
C SER A 46 -11.66 8.11 -23.57
N THR A 47 -10.88 9.02 -24.15
CA THR A 47 -9.70 8.65 -24.96
C THR A 47 -8.59 7.98 -24.18
N TYR A 48 -8.47 8.25 -22.87
CA TYR A 48 -7.37 7.76 -22.03
C TYR A 48 -7.42 6.24 -21.74
N ILE A 49 -8.57 5.60 -22.00
CA ILE A 49 -8.82 4.16 -21.78
C ILE A 49 -8.89 3.36 -23.09
N VAL A 50 -8.47 3.96 -24.20
CA VAL A 50 -8.28 3.24 -25.47
C VAL A 50 -7.02 2.38 -25.37
N ALA A 51 -7.15 1.07 -25.62
CA ALA A 51 -6.01 0.15 -25.59
C ALA A 51 -6.06 -0.92 -26.68
N PHE A 52 -4.88 -1.34 -27.12
CA PHE A 52 -4.65 -2.52 -27.94
C PHE A 52 -3.29 -3.12 -27.58
N VAL A 53 -3.19 -4.45 -27.57
CA VAL A 53 -1.96 -5.17 -27.27
C VAL A 53 -1.67 -6.15 -28.40
N ILE A 54 -0.44 -6.08 -28.95
CA ILE A 54 0.03 -6.96 -30.01
C ILE A 54 1.23 -7.74 -29.47
N GLY A 55 1.09 -9.05 -29.36
CA GLY A 55 2.16 -9.93 -28.92
C GLY A 55 1.75 -11.39 -28.92
N ARG A 56 2.70 -12.26 -28.59
CA ARG A 56 2.44 -13.70 -28.40
C ARG A 56 2.17 -13.96 -26.93
N PHE A 57 0.94 -14.31 -26.61
CA PHE A 57 0.48 -14.59 -25.25
C PHE A 57 -0.24 -15.94 -25.21
N ASP A 58 -0.10 -16.64 -24.10
CA ASP A 58 -1.05 -17.69 -23.70
C ASP A 58 -2.15 -17.06 -22.86
N TYR A 59 -3.26 -17.76 -22.64
CA TYR A 59 -4.28 -17.32 -21.70
C TYR A 59 -4.91 -18.48 -20.93
N ILE A 60 -5.49 -18.13 -19.79
CA ILE A 60 -6.48 -18.93 -19.05
C ILE A 60 -7.80 -18.14 -19.05
N GLU A 61 -8.94 -18.82 -19.14
CA GLU A 61 -10.26 -18.18 -19.19
C GLU A 61 -11.29 -18.85 -18.28
N ALA A 62 -12.28 -18.07 -17.86
CA ALA A 62 -13.49 -18.52 -17.17
C ALA A 62 -14.68 -17.63 -17.56
N MET A 63 -15.89 -18.11 -17.31
CA MET A 63 -17.10 -17.28 -17.33
C MET A 63 -17.46 -16.91 -15.89
N ASP A 64 -17.85 -15.67 -15.65
CA ASP A 64 -18.39 -15.26 -14.35
C ASP A 64 -19.87 -15.66 -14.18
N ALA A 65 -20.46 -15.31 -13.03
CA ALA A 65 -21.87 -15.59 -12.73
C ALA A 65 -22.86 -14.82 -13.63
N ASN A 66 -22.41 -13.76 -14.28
CA ASN A 66 -23.19 -12.89 -15.16
C ASN A 66 -22.94 -13.20 -16.66
N ASN A 67 -22.27 -14.32 -16.97
CA ASN A 67 -21.87 -14.73 -18.32
C ASN A 67 -20.89 -13.77 -19.03
N VAL A 68 -20.11 -12.99 -18.27
CA VAL A 68 -18.97 -12.24 -18.81
C VAL A 68 -17.79 -13.18 -18.96
N ARG A 69 -17.16 -13.18 -20.13
CA ARG A 69 -15.95 -13.97 -20.37
C ARG A 69 -14.73 -13.23 -19.83
N ILE A 70 -14.00 -13.85 -18.90
CA ILE A 70 -12.80 -13.27 -18.31
C ILE A 70 -11.58 -14.07 -18.74
N ARG A 71 -10.52 -13.39 -19.21
CA ARG A 71 -9.26 -14.02 -19.61
C ARG A 71 -8.07 -13.35 -18.95
N VAL A 72 -7.09 -14.15 -18.55
CA VAL A 72 -5.79 -13.66 -18.09
C VAL A 72 -4.74 -14.08 -19.11
N TYR A 73 -4.21 -13.10 -19.84
CA TYR A 73 -3.13 -13.24 -20.80
C TYR A 73 -1.77 -13.15 -20.12
N THR A 74 -0.92 -14.12 -20.41
CA THR A 74 0.42 -14.25 -19.84
C THR A 74 1.45 -14.41 -20.95
N PRO A 75 2.74 -14.13 -20.68
CA PRO A 75 3.80 -14.59 -21.58
C PRO A 75 3.67 -16.11 -21.84
N PRO A 76 4.15 -16.61 -22.99
CA PRO A 76 4.00 -18.01 -23.35
C PRO A 76 4.58 -18.96 -22.28
N LYS A 77 3.95 -20.11 -22.10
CA LYS A 77 4.27 -21.16 -21.12
C LYS A 77 4.10 -20.75 -19.65
N ARG A 78 3.42 -19.63 -19.36
CA ARG A 78 3.20 -19.12 -18.00
C ARG A 78 1.73 -19.00 -17.58
N LYS A 79 0.78 -19.57 -18.34
CA LYS A 79 -0.66 -19.43 -18.09
C LYS A 79 -1.10 -19.89 -16.69
N TYR A 80 -0.39 -20.84 -16.08
CA TYR A 80 -0.70 -21.34 -14.73
C TYR A 80 -0.55 -20.24 -13.66
N LEU A 81 0.30 -19.23 -13.90
CA LEU A 81 0.48 -18.10 -13.00
C LEU A 81 -0.71 -17.13 -12.96
N GLY A 82 -1.63 -17.23 -13.93
CA GLY A 82 -2.81 -16.35 -14.01
C GLY A 82 -4.00 -16.81 -13.18
N ALA A 83 -3.94 -17.97 -12.52
CA ALA A 83 -5.09 -18.59 -11.86
C ALA A 83 -5.65 -17.74 -10.70
N HIS A 84 -4.78 -17.17 -9.86
CA HIS A 84 -5.19 -16.34 -8.72
C HIS A 84 -5.91 -15.06 -9.19
N ALA A 85 -5.36 -14.38 -10.19
CA ALA A 85 -5.98 -13.20 -10.79
C ALA A 85 -7.32 -13.52 -11.47
N LEU A 86 -7.40 -14.65 -12.20
CA LEU A 86 -8.65 -15.09 -12.82
C LEU A 86 -9.74 -15.33 -11.77
N LYS A 87 -9.39 -15.98 -10.64
CA LYS A 87 -10.32 -16.20 -9.52
C LYS A 87 -10.83 -14.87 -8.96
N MET A 88 -9.93 -13.92 -8.69
CA MET A 88 -10.31 -12.61 -8.18
C MET A 88 -11.24 -11.87 -9.15
N ALA A 89 -10.85 -11.73 -10.43
CA ALA A 89 -11.65 -11.02 -11.43
C ALA A 89 -13.06 -11.65 -11.63
N THR A 90 -13.13 -12.99 -11.66
CA THR A 90 -14.39 -13.73 -11.80
C THR A 90 -15.33 -13.56 -10.60
N SER A 91 -14.78 -13.30 -9.41
CA SER A 91 -15.59 -12.97 -8.23
C SER A 91 -15.92 -11.48 -8.14
N ALA A 92 -15.01 -10.60 -8.57
CA ALA A 92 -15.13 -9.15 -8.44
C ALA A 92 -16.24 -8.56 -9.33
N ILE A 93 -16.34 -8.99 -10.59
CA ILE A 93 -17.31 -8.43 -11.54
C ILE A 93 -18.77 -8.64 -11.10
N PRO A 94 -19.19 -9.85 -10.66
CA PRO A 94 -20.52 -10.04 -10.07
C PRO A 94 -20.73 -9.23 -8.79
N PHE A 95 -19.73 -9.20 -7.90
CA PHE A 95 -19.79 -8.43 -6.66
C PHE A 95 -20.03 -6.93 -6.93
N PHE A 96 -19.27 -6.33 -7.85
CA PHE A 96 -19.45 -4.93 -8.23
C PHE A 96 -20.78 -4.67 -8.94
N THR A 97 -21.26 -5.62 -9.76
CA THR A 97 -22.59 -5.53 -10.37
C THR A 97 -23.69 -5.39 -9.30
N GLU A 98 -23.62 -6.17 -8.21
CA GLU A 98 -24.56 -6.09 -7.10
C GLU A 98 -24.42 -4.78 -6.31
N VAL A 99 -23.19 -4.40 -5.95
CA VAL A 99 -22.93 -3.20 -5.15
C VAL A 99 -23.39 -1.95 -5.90
N PHE A 100 -23.04 -1.84 -7.18
CA PHE A 100 -23.29 -0.65 -7.99
C PHE A 100 -24.65 -0.65 -8.68
N GLY A 101 -25.37 -1.77 -8.67
CA GLY A 101 -26.71 -1.87 -9.27
C GLY A 101 -26.70 -1.64 -10.79
N ALA A 102 -25.58 -1.89 -11.45
CA ALA A 102 -25.40 -1.71 -12.88
C ALA A 102 -24.58 -2.88 -13.45
N GLU A 103 -25.02 -3.47 -14.55
CA GLU A 103 -24.32 -4.57 -15.21
C GLU A 103 -23.01 -4.10 -15.86
N TYR A 104 -22.02 -4.99 -15.90
CA TYR A 104 -20.82 -4.78 -16.71
C TYR A 104 -21.20 -4.77 -18.21
N PRO A 105 -20.94 -3.68 -18.95
CA PRO A 105 -21.58 -3.46 -20.26
C PRO A 105 -20.90 -4.17 -21.43
N LEU A 106 -19.77 -4.87 -21.21
CA LEU A 106 -19.00 -5.51 -22.28
C LEU A 106 -19.11 -7.04 -22.21
N PRO A 107 -19.02 -7.76 -23.34
CA PRO A 107 -19.14 -9.22 -23.35
C PRO A 107 -17.93 -9.95 -22.76
N LYS A 108 -16.82 -9.23 -22.53
CA LYS A 108 -15.56 -9.79 -22.03
C LYS A 108 -14.79 -8.81 -21.16
N LEU A 109 -13.88 -9.34 -20.35
CA LEU A 109 -12.83 -8.62 -19.67
C LEU A 109 -11.50 -9.38 -19.82
N ASP A 110 -10.53 -8.77 -20.48
CA ASP A 110 -9.18 -9.35 -20.61
C ASP A 110 -8.23 -8.64 -19.65
N LEU A 111 -7.39 -9.40 -18.94
CA LEU A 111 -6.31 -8.93 -18.09
C LEU A 111 -4.99 -9.39 -18.71
N VAL A 112 -4.03 -8.50 -18.93
CA VAL A 112 -2.77 -8.85 -19.61
C VAL A 112 -1.53 -8.45 -18.80
N ALA A 113 -0.65 -9.43 -18.58
CA ALA A 113 0.66 -9.20 -17.97
C ALA A 113 1.68 -8.72 -19.01
N ILE A 114 2.17 -7.50 -18.87
CA ILE A 114 3.18 -6.86 -19.71
C ILE A 114 4.54 -6.94 -18.98
N PRO A 115 5.61 -7.48 -19.61
CA PRO A 115 6.91 -7.66 -18.96
C PRO A 115 7.57 -6.36 -18.49
N ASP A 116 7.48 -5.29 -19.29
CA ASP A 116 8.04 -3.97 -18.98
C ASP A 116 6.89 -2.97 -18.95
N PHE A 117 6.45 -2.64 -17.74
CA PHE A 117 5.31 -1.76 -17.50
C PHE A 117 5.66 -0.88 -16.31
N ALA A 118 5.80 0.42 -16.57
CA ALA A 118 6.29 1.37 -15.58
C ALA A 118 5.27 1.62 -14.46
N MET A 119 3.98 1.43 -14.76
CA MET A 119 2.88 1.54 -13.81
C MET A 119 2.60 0.19 -13.12
N GLY A 120 1.75 0.20 -12.10
CA GLY A 120 1.27 -1.04 -11.48
C GLY A 120 0.31 -1.76 -12.42
N ALA A 121 -0.77 -1.07 -12.77
CA ALA A 121 -1.80 -1.49 -13.70
C ALA A 121 -2.43 -0.26 -14.40
N MET A 122 -3.38 -0.50 -15.31
CA MET A 122 -4.18 0.53 -16.00
C MET A 122 -5.52 -0.07 -16.45
N GLU A 123 -6.60 0.70 -16.25
CA GLU A 123 -7.99 0.24 -16.27
C GLU A 123 -8.66 0.23 -17.66
N ASN A 124 -7.90 0.08 -18.74
CA ASN A 124 -8.43 0.25 -20.09
C ASN A 124 -9.68 -0.64 -20.31
N TRP A 125 -10.76 -0.06 -20.86
CA TRP A 125 -12.08 -0.67 -20.74
C TRP A 125 -12.18 -2.01 -21.49
N GLY A 126 -12.30 -3.09 -20.72
CA GLY A 126 -12.30 -4.45 -21.23
C GLY A 126 -10.93 -5.05 -21.53
N LEU A 127 -9.82 -4.30 -21.39
CA LEU A 127 -8.44 -4.76 -21.57
C LEU A 127 -7.52 -4.16 -20.49
N LEU A 128 -7.58 -4.72 -19.28
CA LEU A 128 -6.77 -4.29 -18.14
C LEU A 128 -5.31 -4.71 -18.34
N THR A 129 -4.38 -3.78 -18.20
CA THR A 129 -2.94 -4.04 -18.40
C THR A 129 -2.19 -3.98 -17.07
N TYR A 130 -1.29 -4.92 -16.81
CA TYR A 130 -0.57 -5.05 -15.55
C TYR A 130 0.91 -5.28 -15.77
N ARG A 131 1.75 -4.87 -14.82
CA ARG A 131 3.09 -5.46 -14.68
C ARG A 131 3.00 -6.92 -14.21
N GLU A 132 3.98 -7.76 -14.54
CA GLU A 132 3.94 -9.19 -14.16
C GLU A 132 3.71 -9.42 -12.65
N THR A 133 4.38 -8.65 -11.78
CA THR A 133 4.25 -8.80 -10.31
C THR A 133 2.89 -8.35 -9.75
N ALA A 134 2.05 -7.68 -10.55
CA ALA A 134 0.72 -7.21 -10.15
C ALA A 134 -0.42 -8.12 -10.68
N LEU A 135 -0.09 -9.16 -11.45
CA LEU A 135 -1.08 -10.08 -12.02
C LEU A 135 -0.73 -11.57 -11.83
N LEU A 136 0.55 -11.92 -11.87
CA LEU A 136 1.01 -13.31 -11.91
C LEU A 136 1.43 -13.80 -10.53
N ILE A 137 0.85 -14.92 -10.09
CA ILE A 137 1.14 -15.58 -8.82
C ILE A 137 1.52 -17.04 -9.09
N ASP A 138 2.63 -17.46 -8.50
CA ASP A 138 2.97 -18.86 -8.39
C ASP A 138 2.52 -19.37 -7.02
N GLU A 139 1.66 -20.39 -6.99
CA GLU A 139 1.05 -20.85 -5.73
C GLU A 139 2.08 -21.33 -4.70
N GLU A 140 3.21 -21.88 -5.16
CA GLU A 140 4.27 -22.45 -4.32
C GLU A 140 5.40 -21.45 -4.06
N GLN A 141 5.62 -20.47 -4.95
CA GLN A 141 6.79 -19.58 -4.92
C GLN A 141 6.46 -18.11 -4.57
N SER A 142 5.19 -17.71 -4.62
CA SER A 142 4.74 -16.36 -4.25
C SER A 142 4.32 -16.27 -2.78
N SER A 143 4.75 -15.20 -2.11
CA SER A 143 4.41 -14.92 -0.72
C SER A 143 2.94 -14.57 -0.55
N LEU A 144 2.39 -14.76 0.65
CA LEU A 144 1.01 -14.34 0.97
C LEU A 144 0.82 -12.82 0.75
N SER A 145 1.84 -12.02 1.07
CA SER A 145 1.85 -10.57 0.79
C SER A 145 1.68 -10.28 -0.72
N SER A 146 2.34 -11.06 -1.59
CA SER A 146 2.18 -10.93 -3.04
C SER A 146 0.77 -11.34 -3.49
N LYS A 147 0.22 -12.43 -2.94
CA LYS A 147 -1.15 -12.88 -3.24
C LYS A 147 -2.19 -11.82 -2.86
N ARG A 148 -2.03 -11.17 -1.70
CA ARG A 148 -2.87 -10.02 -1.27
C ARG A 148 -2.73 -8.83 -2.21
N HIS A 149 -1.50 -8.46 -2.58
CA HIS A 149 -1.25 -7.33 -3.48
C HIS A 149 -1.88 -7.54 -4.87
N VAL A 150 -1.72 -8.74 -5.45
CA VAL A 150 -2.37 -9.07 -6.74
C VAL A 150 -3.88 -9.08 -6.62
N ALA A 151 -4.45 -9.63 -5.53
CA ALA A 151 -5.90 -9.61 -5.32
C ALA A 151 -6.45 -8.17 -5.24
N LEU A 152 -5.80 -7.30 -4.46
CA LEU A 152 -6.16 -5.88 -4.35
C LEU A 152 -6.04 -5.16 -5.70
N THR A 153 -4.92 -5.33 -6.41
CA THR A 153 -4.70 -4.64 -7.69
C THR A 153 -5.71 -5.10 -8.73
N VAL A 154 -5.98 -6.40 -8.84
CA VAL A 154 -7.00 -6.93 -9.77
C VAL A 154 -8.39 -6.39 -9.42
N ALA A 155 -8.76 -6.37 -8.14
CA ALA A 155 -10.03 -5.83 -7.69
C ALA A 155 -10.16 -4.32 -7.95
N HIS A 156 -9.09 -3.54 -7.75
CA HIS A 156 -9.00 -2.11 -8.05
C HIS A 156 -9.30 -1.82 -9.53
N GLU A 157 -8.58 -2.47 -10.43
CA GLU A 157 -8.79 -2.29 -11.87
C GLU A 157 -10.19 -2.76 -12.33
N CYS A 158 -10.72 -3.83 -11.72
CA CYS A 158 -12.09 -4.27 -12.00
C CYS A 158 -13.14 -3.25 -11.53
N ALA A 159 -12.89 -2.53 -10.43
CA ALA A 159 -13.80 -1.50 -9.92
C ALA A 159 -13.91 -0.31 -10.88
N HIS A 160 -12.81 0.02 -11.56
CA HIS A 160 -12.80 1.09 -12.56
C HIS A 160 -13.73 0.87 -13.75
N MET A 161 -14.19 -0.38 -13.98
CA MET A 161 -15.21 -0.65 -14.99
C MET A 161 -16.51 0.13 -14.74
N TRP A 162 -16.76 0.54 -13.49
CA TRP A 162 -17.82 1.47 -13.10
C TRP A 162 -17.28 2.88 -12.81
N PHE A 163 -16.33 3.02 -11.87
CA PHE A 163 -15.76 4.30 -11.45
C PHE A 163 -14.53 4.67 -12.29
N GLY A 164 -14.74 5.46 -13.34
CA GLY A 164 -13.71 5.88 -14.28
C GLY A 164 -14.09 5.56 -15.72
N ASN A 165 -14.61 4.37 -15.97
CA ASN A 165 -15.00 3.96 -17.32
C ASN A 165 -16.48 4.22 -17.61
N LEU A 166 -17.39 3.61 -16.85
CA LEU A 166 -18.84 3.81 -17.04
C LEU A 166 -19.27 5.22 -16.63
N VAL A 167 -18.75 5.71 -15.50
CA VAL A 167 -18.92 7.09 -15.04
C VAL A 167 -17.54 7.69 -14.87
N THR A 168 -17.17 8.62 -15.76
CA THR A 168 -15.83 9.22 -15.76
C THR A 168 -15.87 10.59 -15.08
N MET A 169 -14.87 10.94 -14.29
CA MET A 169 -14.71 12.33 -13.84
C MET A 169 -14.68 13.31 -15.04
N LYS A 170 -15.26 14.50 -14.88
CA LYS A 170 -15.31 15.52 -15.94
C LYS A 170 -13.94 16.13 -16.23
N TRP A 171 -13.10 16.23 -15.21
CA TRP A 171 -11.74 16.71 -15.31
C TRP A 171 -10.87 16.11 -14.20
N TRP A 172 -9.55 16.18 -14.37
CA TRP A 172 -8.55 15.63 -13.45
C TRP A 172 -8.63 16.21 -12.03
N THR A 173 -9.22 17.39 -11.85
CA THR A 173 -9.57 17.95 -10.53
C THR A 173 -10.42 17.02 -9.67
N HIS A 174 -11.17 16.12 -10.30
CA HIS A 174 -12.03 15.14 -9.63
C HIS A 174 -11.47 13.71 -9.75
N LEU A 175 -10.17 13.52 -10.01
CA LEU A 175 -9.52 12.21 -10.18
C LEU A 175 -9.83 11.24 -9.03
N TRP A 176 -9.92 11.74 -7.80
CA TRP A 176 -10.24 10.95 -6.62
C TRP A 176 -11.60 10.22 -6.71
N LEU A 177 -12.55 10.71 -7.52
CA LEU A 177 -13.81 10.01 -7.80
C LEU A 177 -13.59 8.66 -8.48
N ASN A 178 -12.52 8.53 -9.25
CA ASN A 178 -12.10 7.26 -9.81
C ASN A 178 -11.25 6.51 -8.79
N GLU A 179 -10.12 7.11 -8.40
CA GLU A 179 -9.05 6.40 -7.70
C GLU A 179 -9.37 6.09 -6.25
N GLY A 180 -9.92 7.05 -5.50
CA GLY A 180 -10.33 6.83 -4.12
C GLY A 180 -11.43 5.76 -4.01
N PHE A 181 -12.37 5.73 -4.96
CA PHE A 181 -13.43 4.72 -5.01
C PHE A 181 -12.92 3.34 -5.37
N ALA A 182 -12.10 3.23 -6.42
CA ALA A 182 -11.49 1.98 -6.82
C ALA A 182 -10.63 1.40 -5.69
N THR A 183 -9.82 2.24 -5.03
CA THR A 183 -9.02 1.85 -3.87
C THR A 183 -9.92 1.31 -2.76
N TRP A 184 -10.93 2.07 -2.29
CA TRP A 184 -11.78 1.62 -1.18
C TRP A 184 -12.57 0.34 -1.48
N ILE A 185 -13.22 0.27 -2.65
CA ILE A 185 -14.10 -0.86 -2.97
C ILE A 185 -13.30 -2.13 -3.27
N SER A 186 -12.03 -2.01 -3.70
CA SER A 186 -11.15 -3.17 -3.89
C SER A 186 -10.99 -3.97 -2.59
N TYR A 187 -10.89 -3.31 -1.43
CA TYR A 187 -10.81 -3.95 -0.13
C TYR A 187 -12.09 -4.72 0.20
N LEU A 188 -13.27 -4.15 -0.09
CA LEU A 188 -14.54 -4.85 0.09
C LEU A 188 -14.64 -6.10 -0.79
N ALA A 189 -14.21 -6.02 -2.05
CA ALA A 189 -14.22 -7.15 -2.96
C ALA A 189 -13.23 -8.25 -2.55
N VAL A 190 -12.03 -7.87 -2.08
CA VAL A 190 -11.04 -8.83 -1.58
C VAL A 190 -11.51 -9.49 -0.29
N ASP A 191 -12.11 -8.74 0.64
CA ASP A 191 -12.69 -9.29 1.88
C ASP A 191 -13.81 -10.29 1.58
N HIS A 192 -14.62 -10.02 0.54
CA HIS A 192 -15.65 -10.95 0.06
C HIS A 192 -15.05 -12.22 -0.58
N CYS A 193 -14.05 -12.07 -1.45
CA CYS A 193 -13.47 -13.18 -2.22
C CYS A 193 -12.46 -14.02 -1.39
N PHE A 194 -11.76 -13.38 -0.46
CA PHE A 194 -10.67 -13.93 0.35
C PHE A 194 -10.77 -13.44 1.80
N PRO A 195 -11.81 -13.82 2.57
CA PRO A 195 -12.04 -13.31 3.93
C PRO A 195 -10.88 -13.59 4.90
N ASP A 196 -10.13 -14.68 4.67
CA ASP A 196 -8.96 -15.02 5.48
C ASP A 196 -7.79 -14.04 5.31
N TYR A 197 -7.84 -13.12 4.34
CA TYR A 197 -6.78 -12.14 4.11
C TYR A 197 -6.76 -10.99 5.12
N ASP A 198 -7.75 -10.85 6.01
CA ASP A 198 -7.83 -9.75 6.99
C ASP A 198 -7.42 -8.40 6.39
N ILE A 199 -8.05 -8.04 5.27
CA ILE A 199 -7.57 -6.94 4.42
C ILE A 199 -7.81 -5.57 5.08
N TRP A 200 -8.72 -5.49 6.05
CA TRP A 200 -9.04 -4.25 6.76
C TRP A 200 -7.96 -3.77 7.73
N THR A 201 -7.13 -4.65 8.26
CA THR A 201 -5.94 -4.22 9.02
C THR A 201 -4.85 -3.71 8.08
N VAL A 202 -4.75 -4.29 6.87
CA VAL A 202 -3.90 -3.79 5.79
C VAL A 202 -4.37 -2.41 5.32
N PHE A 203 -5.68 -2.16 5.26
CA PHE A 203 -6.22 -0.83 4.92
C PHE A 203 -5.69 0.24 5.86
N LEU A 204 -5.62 -0.04 7.16
CA LEU A 204 -5.13 0.95 8.13
C LEU A 204 -3.67 1.32 7.86
N THR A 205 -2.80 0.34 7.62
CA THR A 205 -1.36 0.60 7.44
C THR A 205 -1.02 1.17 6.07
N VAL A 206 -1.62 0.62 5.00
CA VAL A 206 -1.26 0.94 3.62
C VAL A 206 -2.02 2.16 3.10
N GLU A 207 -3.28 2.35 3.51
CA GLU A 207 -4.11 3.46 3.05
C GLU A 207 -4.18 4.55 4.11
N PHE A 208 -4.81 4.25 5.25
CA PHE A 208 -5.20 5.26 6.23
C PHE A 208 -4.00 6.03 6.83
N TYR A 209 -3.01 5.33 7.39
CA TYR A 209 -1.85 5.99 8.00
C TYR A 209 -0.82 6.47 6.96
N SER A 210 -0.77 5.85 5.78
CA SER A 210 0.03 6.35 4.65
C SER A 210 -0.47 7.73 4.20
N ALA A 211 -1.79 7.88 4.01
CA ALA A 211 -2.42 9.16 3.73
C ALA A 211 -2.15 10.18 4.83
N MET A 212 -2.34 9.80 6.10
CA MET A 212 -2.09 10.70 7.22
C MET A 212 -0.63 11.20 7.27
N ALA A 213 0.34 10.38 6.87
CA ALA A 213 1.76 10.75 6.89
C ALA A 213 2.13 11.80 5.82
N VAL A 214 1.39 11.88 4.72
CA VAL A 214 1.58 12.96 3.72
C VAL A 214 0.76 14.20 4.06
N ASP A 215 -0.42 13.98 4.62
CA ASP A 215 -1.41 15.02 4.84
C ASP A 215 -1.21 15.77 6.16
N GLU A 216 -0.31 15.28 7.03
CA GLU A 216 0.19 16.03 8.19
C GLU A 216 1.28 17.06 7.86
N LEU A 217 1.63 17.23 6.58
CA LEU A 217 2.65 18.17 6.11
C LEU A 217 2.00 19.43 5.50
N LYS A 218 2.63 20.59 5.70
CA LYS A 218 2.19 21.87 5.09
C LYS A 218 2.26 21.91 3.57
N THR A 219 2.98 20.95 2.98
CA THR A 219 3.13 20.79 1.53
C THR A 219 2.10 19.81 0.95
N SER A 220 1.12 19.36 1.74
CA SER A 220 -0.02 18.59 1.24
C SER A 220 -0.92 19.47 0.35
N HIS A 221 -1.96 18.88 -0.22
CA HIS A 221 -2.96 19.57 -1.01
C HIS A 221 -4.39 19.07 -0.71
N PRO A 222 -5.43 19.83 -1.05
CA PRO A 222 -6.81 19.34 -1.03
C PRO A 222 -7.02 18.18 -2.00
N ILE A 223 -8.03 17.34 -1.73
CA ILE A 223 -8.42 16.26 -2.64
C ILE A 223 -8.92 16.84 -3.98
N GLU A 224 -9.72 17.91 -3.93
CA GLU A 224 -10.12 18.69 -5.11
C GLU A 224 -9.07 19.77 -5.39
N ILE A 225 -8.24 19.53 -6.39
CA ILE A 225 -7.17 20.46 -6.81
C ILE A 225 -7.33 20.85 -8.28
N GLU A 226 -7.16 22.13 -8.59
CA GLU A 226 -7.20 22.61 -9.97
C GLU A 226 -5.97 22.11 -10.74
N VAL A 227 -6.20 21.55 -11.94
CA VAL A 227 -5.15 20.97 -12.78
C VAL A 227 -5.20 21.59 -14.17
N CYS A 228 -4.08 22.16 -14.60
CA CYS A 228 -3.92 22.93 -15.82
C CYS A 228 -2.88 22.35 -16.80
N SER A 229 -2.00 21.44 -16.36
CA SER A 229 -0.96 20.85 -17.21
C SER A 229 -0.84 19.32 -17.07
N PRO A 230 -0.29 18.61 -18.07
CA PRO A 230 -0.04 17.17 -17.96
C PRO A 230 0.88 16.78 -16.80
N ALA A 231 1.86 17.62 -16.45
CA ALA A 231 2.75 17.36 -15.31
C ALA A 231 1.98 17.43 -13.97
N GLU A 232 1.08 18.41 -13.84
CA GLU A 232 0.19 18.50 -12.66
C GLU A 232 -0.77 17.32 -12.59
N VAL A 233 -1.21 16.78 -13.73
CA VAL A 233 -1.99 15.52 -13.75
C VAL A 233 -1.17 14.40 -13.12
N ASP A 234 0.09 14.20 -13.54
CA ASP A 234 0.97 13.16 -12.99
C ASP A 234 1.25 13.36 -11.48
N GLU A 235 1.32 14.61 -11.02
CA GLU A 235 1.56 14.96 -9.61
C GLU A 235 0.41 14.58 -8.68
N ILE A 236 -0.83 14.61 -9.17
CA ILE A 236 -2.01 14.28 -8.35
C ILE A 236 -2.36 12.79 -8.34
N PHE A 237 -1.58 11.94 -9.05
CA PHE A 237 -1.60 10.48 -8.91
C PHE A 237 -0.79 10.04 -7.66
N ASP A 238 -1.24 10.53 -6.51
CA ASP A 238 -0.50 10.51 -5.25
C ASP A 238 -1.32 9.94 -4.08
N ALA A 239 -0.76 10.02 -2.88
CA ALA A 239 -1.39 9.46 -1.70
C ALA A 239 -2.66 10.18 -1.24
N VAL A 240 -2.87 11.42 -1.67
CA VAL A 240 -4.08 12.19 -1.35
C VAL A 240 -5.25 11.71 -2.21
N SER A 241 -5.06 11.56 -3.53
CA SER A 241 -6.13 11.13 -4.43
C SER A 241 -6.60 9.69 -4.17
N TYR A 242 -5.67 8.79 -3.87
CA TYR A 242 -5.92 7.36 -3.65
C TYR A 242 -6.25 7.08 -2.17
N GLU A 243 -5.23 7.11 -1.30
CA GLU A 243 -5.31 6.64 0.08
C GLU A 243 -6.23 7.54 0.94
N LYS A 244 -6.10 8.87 0.86
CA LYS A 244 -6.99 9.81 1.61
C LYS A 244 -8.41 9.73 1.03
N GLY A 245 -8.56 9.75 -0.29
CA GLY A 245 -9.85 9.56 -0.96
C GLY A 245 -10.59 8.32 -0.45
N ALA A 246 -9.93 7.16 -0.45
CA ALA A 246 -10.47 5.90 0.06
C ALA A 246 -10.85 5.95 1.55
N SER A 247 -10.01 6.60 2.36
CA SER A 247 -10.25 6.75 3.80
C SER A 247 -11.46 7.62 4.10
N ILE A 248 -11.66 8.70 3.34
CA ILE A 248 -12.84 9.55 3.43
C ILE A 248 -14.09 8.81 2.97
N ILE A 249 -14.00 8.00 1.90
CA ILE A 249 -15.10 7.14 1.44
C ILE A 249 -15.50 6.11 2.50
N ARG A 250 -14.52 5.47 3.15
CA ARG A 250 -14.76 4.54 4.27
C ARG A 250 -15.47 5.24 5.44
N MET A 251 -15.05 6.45 5.78
CA MET A 251 -15.66 7.25 6.85
C MET A 251 -17.11 7.60 6.54
N ILE A 252 -17.43 8.05 5.33
CA ILE A 252 -18.82 8.38 4.96
C ILE A 252 -19.71 7.15 4.86
N ASN A 253 -19.18 6.00 4.42
CA ASN A 253 -19.90 4.74 4.40
C ASN A 253 -20.30 4.31 5.82
N ASP A 254 -19.42 4.48 6.82
CA ASP A 254 -19.74 4.23 8.23
C ASP A 254 -20.76 5.26 8.77
N TYR A 255 -20.57 6.55 8.46
CA TYR A 255 -21.48 7.63 8.89
C TYR A 255 -22.91 7.46 8.37
N MET A 256 -23.07 7.15 7.08
CA MET A 256 -24.38 6.97 6.42
C MET A 256 -25.02 5.61 6.69
N THR A 257 -24.24 4.66 7.20
CA THR A 257 -24.44 3.20 7.12
C THR A 257 -24.23 2.62 5.71
N PRO A 258 -23.70 1.38 5.60
CA PRO A 258 -23.42 0.75 4.31
C PRO A 258 -24.64 0.67 3.38
N GLU A 259 -25.84 0.47 3.94
CA GLU A 259 -27.06 0.31 3.14
C GLU A 259 -27.48 1.60 2.46
N LYS A 260 -27.45 2.74 3.16
CA LYS A 260 -27.79 4.04 2.56
C LYS A 260 -26.70 4.49 1.60
N PHE A 261 -25.44 4.28 1.98
CA PHE A 261 -24.31 4.62 1.13
C PHE A 261 -24.40 3.87 -0.22
N ARG A 262 -24.62 2.56 -0.19
CA ARG A 262 -24.82 1.75 -1.40
C ARG A 262 -25.96 2.25 -2.28
N LYS A 263 -27.12 2.56 -1.71
CA LYS A 263 -28.25 3.11 -2.48
C LYS A 263 -27.91 4.44 -3.15
N GLY A 264 -27.18 5.30 -2.45
CA GLY A 264 -26.75 6.58 -3.00
C GLY A 264 -25.74 6.41 -4.15
N LEU A 265 -24.84 5.42 -4.07
CA LEU A 265 -23.95 5.06 -5.18
C LEU A 265 -24.71 4.50 -6.39
N GLN A 266 -25.69 3.63 -6.16
CA GLN A 266 -26.54 3.10 -7.24
C GLN A 266 -27.30 4.23 -7.95
N LEU A 267 -27.83 5.18 -7.19
CA LEU A 267 -28.49 6.36 -7.73
C LEU A 267 -27.55 7.24 -8.56
N TYR A 268 -26.31 7.45 -8.08
CA TYR A 268 -25.27 8.17 -8.79
C TYR A 268 -24.91 7.49 -10.12
N ILE A 269 -24.64 6.18 -10.10
CA ILE A 269 -24.27 5.43 -11.31
C ILE A 269 -25.40 5.43 -12.34
N GLU A 270 -26.63 5.17 -11.91
CA GLU A 270 -27.77 5.12 -12.84
C GLU A 270 -28.00 6.46 -13.57
N ARG A 271 -27.78 7.59 -12.88
CA ARG A 271 -27.94 8.93 -13.46
C ARG A 271 -26.83 9.33 -14.43
N HIS A 272 -25.63 8.78 -14.24
CA HIS A 272 -24.42 9.30 -14.90
C HIS A 272 -23.70 8.28 -15.81
N LYS A 273 -24.19 7.05 -15.94
CA LYS A 273 -23.64 6.04 -16.85
C LYS A 273 -23.45 6.58 -18.27
N PHE A 274 -22.29 6.29 -18.87
CA PHE A 274 -21.79 6.80 -20.16
C PHE A 274 -21.62 8.33 -20.24
N GLY A 275 -21.50 8.97 -19.08
CA GLY A 275 -21.38 10.41 -18.92
C GLY A 275 -20.20 10.81 -18.04
N ASN A 276 -20.13 12.11 -17.78
CA ASN A 276 -19.10 12.71 -16.94
C ASN A 276 -19.69 13.37 -15.71
N THR A 277 -18.95 13.39 -14.60
CA THR A 277 -19.40 13.93 -13.31
C THR A 277 -18.37 14.83 -12.64
N GLU A 278 -18.87 15.72 -11.79
CA GLU A 278 -18.05 16.46 -10.82
C GLU A 278 -18.31 15.93 -9.40
N THR A 279 -17.44 16.26 -8.45
CA THR A 279 -17.57 15.83 -7.05
C THR A 279 -18.94 16.16 -6.43
N ASN A 280 -19.54 17.30 -6.80
CA ASN A 280 -20.87 17.68 -6.30
C ASN A 280 -22.00 16.77 -6.80
N ASP A 281 -21.85 16.06 -7.91
CA ASP A 281 -22.89 15.16 -8.42
C ASP A 281 -23.02 13.91 -7.55
N LEU A 282 -21.89 13.40 -7.04
CA LEU A 282 -21.88 12.36 -6.00
C LEU A 282 -22.58 12.85 -4.73
N TRP A 283 -22.22 14.05 -4.25
CA TRP A 283 -22.81 14.60 -3.03
C TRP A 283 -24.32 14.79 -3.11
N LYS A 284 -24.85 15.20 -4.27
CA LYS A 284 -26.30 15.30 -4.49
C LYS A 284 -26.97 13.93 -4.32
N ALA A 285 -26.43 12.88 -4.95
CA ALA A 285 -26.99 11.54 -4.86
C ALA A 285 -26.97 11.00 -3.41
N LEU A 286 -25.86 11.20 -2.68
CA LEU A 286 -25.75 10.79 -1.28
C LEU A 286 -26.67 11.61 -0.34
N SER A 287 -26.84 12.91 -0.61
CA SER A 287 -27.73 13.79 0.17
C SER A 287 -29.20 13.36 0.11
N GLU A 288 -29.65 12.86 -1.04
CA GLU A 288 -31.03 12.36 -1.21
C GLU A 288 -31.31 11.15 -0.30
N GLU A 289 -30.36 10.23 -0.18
CA GLU A 289 -30.49 9.05 0.69
C GLU A 289 -30.28 9.39 2.17
N MET A 290 -29.33 10.26 2.50
CA MET A 290 -29.06 10.64 3.89
C MET A 290 -30.12 11.57 4.47
N ARG A 291 -30.77 12.39 3.62
CA ARG A 291 -31.61 13.54 4.00
C ARG A 291 -30.86 14.59 4.81
N GLU A 292 -29.58 14.72 4.54
CA GLU A 292 -28.67 15.73 5.08
C GLU A 292 -27.90 16.35 3.92
N ASP A 293 -27.41 17.57 4.11
CA ASP A 293 -26.57 18.24 3.13
C ASP A 293 -25.15 17.65 3.16
N MET A 294 -24.97 16.53 2.43
CA MET A 294 -23.67 15.87 2.32
C MET A 294 -22.65 16.75 1.61
N GLN A 295 -23.09 17.69 0.76
CA GLN A 295 -22.16 18.62 0.12
C GLN A 295 -21.55 19.56 1.15
N ALA A 296 -22.34 20.11 2.08
CA ALA A 296 -21.84 20.97 3.15
C ALA A 296 -20.86 20.26 4.08
N ILE A 297 -21.12 19.00 4.41
CA ILE A 297 -20.23 18.17 5.25
C ILE A 297 -18.96 17.80 4.47
N MET A 298 -19.09 17.25 3.26
CA MET A 298 -17.96 16.67 2.55
C MET A 298 -17.06 17.69 1.87
N SER A 299 -17.55 18.90 1.61
CA SER A 299 -16.71 20.00 1.15
C SER A 299 -15.62 20.35 2.17
N THR A 300 -15.84 20.14 3.48
CA THR A 300 -14.80 20.35 4.50
C THR A 300 -13.68 19.31 4.46
N TRP A 301 -13.89 18.18 3.77
CA TRP A 301 -12.89 17.11 3.66
C TRP A 301 -12.17 17.12 2.31
N THR A 302 -12.83 17.63 1.27
CA THR A 302 -12.35 17.55 -0.11
C THR A 302 -11.68 18.83 -0.60
N ARG A 303 -12.13 20.01 -0.15
CA ARG A 303 -11.66 21.31 -0.65
C ARG A 303 -10.56 21.97 0.18
N GLN A 304 -10.14 21.33 1.26
CA GLN A 304 -9.02 21.78 2.08
C GLN A 304 -8.04 20.63 2.33
N MET A 305 -6.78 20.99 2.54
CA MET A 305 -5.73 20.03 2.88
C MET A 305 -5.83 19.59 4.34
N GLY A 306 -5.17 18.49 4.68
CA GLY A 306 -5.02 18.05 6.07
C GLY A 306 -6.24 17.37 6.68
N TYR A 307 -6.12 17.11 7.98
CA TYR A 307 -7.13 16.46 8.80
C TYR A 307 -7.08 16.96 10.26
N PRO A 308 -8.17 16.78 11.04
CA PRO A 308 -8.22 17.29 12.40
C PRO A 308 -7.55 16.36 13.42
N LEU A 309 -6.95 16.98 14.44
CA LEU A 309 -6.74 16.40 15.76
C LEU A 309 -7.93 16.77 16.66
N LEU A 310 -8.60 15.78 17.21
CA LEU A 310 -9.63 15.98 18.24
C LEU A 310 -9.01 15.93 19.63
N THR A 311 -9.20 16.97 20.42
CA THR A 311 -8.74 17.03 21.82
C THR A 311 -9.90 16.82 22.77
N VAL A 312 -9.77 15.88 23.71
CA VAL A 312 -10.77 15.57 24.73
C VAL A 312 -10.28 16.06 26.09
N ARG A 313 -11.08 16.90 26.76
CA ARG A 313 -10.78 17.48 28.08
C ARG A 313 -11.97 17.33 29.02
N LYS A 314 -11.69 17.18 30.31
CA LYS A 314 -12.75 17.21 31.33
C LYS A 314 -13.08 18.67 31.67
N VAL A 315 -14.37 19.04 31.65
CA VAL A 315 -14.84 20.40 31.97
C VAL A 315 -15.33 20.46 33.41
N ASN A 316 -16.33 19.65 33.75
CA ASN A 316 -16.92 19.60 35.08
C ASN A 316 -17.37 18.17 35.42
N GLU A 317 -17.65 17.94 36.69
CA GLU A 317 -18.25 16.71 37.19
C GLU A 317 -19.28 17.07 38.26
N ASP A 318 -20.51 16.61 38.04
CA ASP A 318 -21.63 16.63 38.98
C ASP A 318 -21.85 15.22 39.55
N ASP A 319 -22.71 15.06 40.55
CA ASP A 319 -22.91 13.80 41.29
C ASP A 319 -23.19 12.55 40.40
N ASN A 320 -23.77 12.74 39.20
CA ASN A 320 -24.13 11.64 38.30
C ASN A 320 -23.50 11.73 36.90
N LYS A 321 -22.90 12.87 36.53
CA LYS A 321 -22.44 13.13 35.15
C LYS A 321 -21.11 13.88 35.12
N VAL A 322 -20.31 13.58 34.10
CA VAL A 322 -19.10 14.32 33.76
C VAL A 322 -19.30 14.96 32.40
N THR A 323 -19.01 16.26 32.30
CA THR A 323 -18.99 16.96 31.02
C THR A 323 -17.57 16.96 30.46
N TYR A 324 -17.45 16.54 29.21
CA TYR A 324 -16.22 16.56 28.44
C TYR A 324 -16.36 17.54 27.28
N ALA A 325 -15.31 18.32 27.05
CA ALA A 325 -15.18 19.18 25.88
C ALA A 325 -14.37 18.46 24.81
N ILE A 326 -14.85 18.55 23.57
CA ILE A 326 -14.17 18.07 22.37
C ILE A 326 -13.98 19.26 21.44
N ASP A 327 -12.72 19.63 21.21
CA ASP A 327 -12.32 20.63 20.22
C ASP A 327 -11.51 19.99 19.10
N GLN A 328 -11.45 20.69 17.98
CA GLN A 328 -10.69 20.28 16.80
C GLN A 328 -9.63 21.32 16.44
N GLN A 329 -8.50 20.86 15.93
CA GLN A 329 -7.46 21.69 15.32
C GLN A 329 -6.83 20.94 14.16
N HIS A 330 -6.27 21.64 13.17
CA HIS A 330 -5.48 21.01 12.12
C HIS A 330 -4.27 20.29 12.72
N PHE A 331 -4.07 19.02 12.38
CA PHE A 331 -2.90 18.26 12.82
C PHE A 331 -1.73 18.44 11.86
N LEU A 332 -0.59 18.89 12.39
CA LEU A 332 0.66 19.03 11.64
C LEU A 332 1.80 18.32 12.35
N ALA A 333 2.62 17.61 11.58
CA ALA A 333 3.71 16.78 12.09
C ALA A 333 4.79 17.57 12.84
N ASP A 334 4.98 18.84 12.45
CA ASP A 334 5.97 19.73 13.07
C ASP A 334 5.46 20.38 14.37
N GLY A 335 4.22 20.07 14.78
CA GLY A 335 3.61 20.62 15.98
C GLY A 335 3.22 22.09 15.88
N SER A 336 3.42 22.71 14.71
CA SER A 336 2.96 24.06 14.51
C SER A 336 1.43 24.07 14.52
N HIS A 337 0.88 25.06 15.20
CA HIS A 337 -0.44 25.55 14.87
C HIS A 337 -0.17 26.53 13.74
N ASP A 338 -0.79 26.39 12.58
CA ASP A 338 -0.59 27.31 11.44
C ASP A 338 -1.16 28.72 11.73
N GLY A 339 -0.62 29.37 12.76
CA GLY A 339 -0.83 30.74 13.17
C GLY A 339 -2.28 31.21 13.23
N ILE A 340 -2.41 32.52 13.09
CA ILE A 340 -3.67 33.27 13.04
C ILE A 340 -4.42 33.06 11.70
N ASN A 341 -3.81 32.39 10.71
CA ASN A 341 -4.31 32.28 9.35
C ASN A 341 -4.88 30.89 8.99
N ASP A 342 -4.71 29.87 9.84
CA ASP A 342 -5.36 28.57 9.62
C ASP A 342 -6.83 28.64 10.04
N GLU A 343 -7.70 28.66 9.05
CA GLU A 343 -9.16 28.62 9.19
C GLU A 343 -9.74 27.22 8.89
N SER A 344 -8.89 26.18 8.84
CA SER A 344 -9.34 24.83 8.50
C SER A 344 -10.26 24.28 9.58
N GLU A 345 -11.49 23.96 9.21
CA GLU A 345 -12.51 23.40 10.09
C GLU A 345 -13.20 22.23 9.38
N TRP A 346 -13.49 21.16 10.11
CA TRP A 346 -14.11 19.95 9.57
C TRP A 346 -15.44 19.63 10.24
N CYS A 347 -16.40 19.12 9.47
CA CYS A 347 -17.55 18.40 10.04
C CYS A 347 -17.13 16.94 10.27
N VAL A 348 -16.94 16.52 11.53
CA VAL A 348 -16.30 15.22 11.85
C VAL A 348 -17.31 14.23 12.40
N PRO A 349 -17.59 13.10 11.71
CA PRO A 349 -18.34 12.00 12.30
C PRO A 349 -17.56 11.41 13.49
N VAL A 350 -18.06 11.58 14.72
CA VAL A 350 -17.42 11.08 15.94
C VAL A 350 -18.22 9.92 16.51
N THR A 351 -17.53 8.80 16.71
CA THR A 351 -18.04 7.64 17.44
C THR A 351 -17.28 7.49 18.75
N ILE A 352 -18.02 7.33 19.86
CA ILE A 352 -17.51 7.05 21.20
C ILE A 352 -17.94 5.65 21.61
N CYS A 353 -17.00 4.83 22.07
CA CYS A 353 -17.25 3.49 22.61
C CYS A 353 -16.70 3.35 24.03
N ASP A 354 -17.05 2.24 24.68
CA ASP A 354 -16.38 1.81 25.92
C ASP A 354 -14.87 1.65 25.67
N ALA A 355 -14.05 2.13 26.60
CA ALA A 355 -12.59 2.08 26.44
C ALA A 355 -12.08 0.66 26.20
N SER A 356 -12.79 -0.36 26.68
CA SER A 356 -12.40 -1.77 26.63
C SER A 356 -13.21 -2.64 25.68
N ASP A 357 -14.21 -2.08 24.99
CA ASP A 357 -15.07 -2.81 24.07
C ASP A 357 -15.52 -1.90 22.91
N SER A 358 -14.91 -2.09 21.74
CA SER A 358 -15.17 -1.34 20.50
C SER A 358 -16.61 -1.49 20.01
N SER A 359 -17.27 -2.59 20.33
CA SER A 359 -18.64 -2.88 19.90
C SER A 359 -19.69 -2.15 20.75
N LYS A 360 -19.32 -1.79 21.99
CA LYS A 360 -20.19 -1.07 22.91
C LYS A 360 -20.14 0.43 22.63
N ILE A 361 -20.89 0.84 21.61
CA ILE A 361 -21.05 2.25 21.24
C ILE A 361 -21.84 3.00 22.32
N LEU A 362 -21.24 4.07 22.83
CA LEU A 362 -21.84 4.94 23.85
C LEU A 362 -22.53 6.16 23.21
N LYS A 363 -21.94 6.72 22.15
CA LYS A 363 -22.48 7.91 21.46
C LYS A 363 -21.98 8.00 20.02
N ARG A 364 -22.82 8.53 19.13
CA ARG A 364 -22.46 8.95 17.76
C ARG A 364 -23.01 10.35 17.51
N PHE A 365 -22.23 11.22 16.90
CA PHE A 365 -22.65 12.57 16.52
C PHE A 365 -21.73 13.15 15.44
N LEU A 366 -22.21 14.18 14.74
CA LEU A 366 -21.39 14.99 13.85
C LEU A 366 -20.82 16.17 14.66
N LEU A 367 -19.50 16.18 14.87
CA LEU A 367 -18.81 17.29 15.49
C LEU A 367 -18.87 18.50 14.52
N PRO A 368 -19.45 19.63 14.94
CA PRO A 368 -19.56 20.80 14.08
C PRO A 368 -18.20 21.44 13.82
N ARG A 369 -18.05 22.10 12.67
CA ARG A 369 -16.85 22.83 12.28
C ARG A 369 -16.48 23.94 13.29
N GLU A 370 -17.50 24.52 13.93
CA GLU A 370 -17.37 25.54 14.97
C GLU A 370 -16.67 25.03 16.24
N ALA A 371 -16.52 23.71 16.41
CA ALA A 371 -15.78 23.09 17.51
C ALA A 371 -14.30 23.50 17.57
N ARG A 372 -13.76 24.12 16.51
CA ARG A 372 -12.44 24.77 16.51
C ARG A 372 -12.38 26.00 17.41
N LYS A 373 -13.49 26.75 17.47
CA LYS A 373 -13.59 28.04 18.19
C LYS A 373 -14.28 27.89 19.54
N VAL A 374 -15.33 27.06 19.58
CA VAL A 374 -16.15 26.82 20.77
C VAL A 374 -16.19 25.31 21.01
N PRO A 375 -15.53 24.79 22.05
CA PRO A 375 -15.48 23.35 22.29
C PRO A 375 -16.88 22.74 22.38
N PHE A 376 -17.06 21.58 21.76
CA PHE A 376 -18.33 20.85 21.78
C PHE A 376 -18.42 20.00 23.04
N GLU A 377 -19.47 20.21 23.83
CA GLU A 377 -19.64 19.52 25.10
C GLU A 377 -20.48 18.24 24.96
N ILE A 378 -20.03 17.18 25.63
CA ILE A 378 -20.78 15.94 25.80
C ILE A 378 -20.85 15.58 27.28
N GLU A 379 -21.98 15.02 27.69
CA GLU A 379 -22.16 14.46 29.03
C GLU A 379 -22.09 12.93 28.96
N LEU A 380 -21.35 12.32 29.90
CA LEU A 380 -21.34 10.87 30.14
C LEU A 380 -21.55 10.60 31.64
N PRO A 381 -22.09 9.44 32.04
CA PRO A 381 -22.19 9.07 33.46
C PRO A 381 -20.84 9.09 34.18
N VAL A 382 -20.83 9.44 35.46
CA VAL A 382 -19.62 9.36 36.31
C VAL A 382 -19.01 7.96 36.26
N GLY A 383 -17.69 7.89 36.13
CA GLY A 383 -16.95 6.62 36.03
C GLY A 383 -16.97 5.97 34.65
N THR A 384 -17.58 6.60 33.64
CA THR A 384 -17.55 6.07 32.26
C THR A 384 -16.11 6.03 31.74
N LYS A 385 -15.64 4.84 31.39
CA LYS A 385 -14.39 4.61 30.67
C LYS A 385 -14.70 4.59 29.17
N PHE A 386 -14.16 5.53 28.40
CA PHE A 386 -14.48 5.65 26.98
C PHE A 386 -13.25 5.94 26.13
N ARG A 387 -13.42 5.77 24.82
CA ARG A 387 -12.50 6.24 23.78
C ARG A 387 -13.26 6.59 22.51
N LEU A 388 -12.62 7.37 21.66
CA LEU A 388 -13.11 7.83 20.36
C LEU A 388 -12.54 6.95 19.23
N ASN A 389 -13.21 7.00 18.08
CA ASN A 389 -12.79 6.41 16.81
C ASN A 389 -12.52 4.89 16.84
N PRO A 390 -13.44 4.05 17.38
CA PRO A 390 -13.26 2.61 17.33
C PRO A 390 -13.04 2.10 15.91
N GLY A 391 -12.01 1.28 15.71
CA GLY A 391 -11.61 0.72 14.42
C GLY A 391 -10.95 1.71 13.46
N ALA A 392 -10.63 2.94 13.91
CA ALA A 392 -10.09 4.03 13.09
C ALA A 392 -10.88 4.21 11.79
N THR A 393 -12.21 4.34 11.88
CA THR A 393 -13.10 4.48 10.71
C THR A 393 -13.11 5.91 10.17
N ALA A 394 -12.97 6.90 11.04
CA ALA A 394 -13.00 8.32 10.68
C ALA A 394 -11.58 8.91 10.62
N PHE A 395 -11.33 9.79 9.65
CA PHE A 395 -10.00 10.28 9.29
C PHE A 395 -9.53 11.43 10.20
N TYR A 396 -9.30 11.12 11.48
CA TYR A 396 -8.79 12.05 12.48
C TYR A 396 -7.95 11.34 13.54
N ARG A 397 -7.11 12.10 14.25
CA ARG A 397 -6.36 11.64 15.43
C ARG A 397 -7.01 12.09 16.71
N VAL A 398 -6.72 11.40 17.82
CA VAL A 398 -7.29 11.73 19.14
C VAL A 398 -6.21 12.05 20.16
N ARG A 399 -6.34 13.20 20.81
CA ARG A 399 -5.57 13.58 22.00
C ARG A 399 -6.48 13.63 23.22
N TYR A 400 -6.21 12.74 24.17
CA TYR A 400 -6.80 12.83 25.50
C TYR A 400 -5.92 13.70 26.39
N GLU A 401 -6.56 14.50 27.26
CA GLU A 401 -5.90 15.03 28.45
C GLU A 401 -5.28 13.89 29.27
N GLU A 402 -4.16 14.14 29.95
CA GLU A 402 -3.38 13.11 30.65
C GLU A 402 -4.20 12.34 31.70
N SER A 403 -5.19 12.99 32.31
CA SER A 403 -6.11 12.37 33.27
C SER A 403 -7.12 11.38 32.63
N LEU A 404 -7.29 11.40 31.31
CA LEU A 404 -8.30 10.64 30.58
C LEU A 404 -7.76 9.47 29.76
N ILE A 405 -6.45 9.40 29.52
CA ILE A 405 -5.84 8.32 28.72
C ILE A 405 -5.73 7.00 29.49
N GLY A 406 -5.72 7.05 30.84
CA GLY A 406 -5.51 5.89 31.71
C GLY A 406 -6.38 4.67 31.35
N PRO A 407 -7.72 4.80 31.22
CA PRO A 407 -8.58 3.69 30.81
C PRO A 407 -8.23 3.06 29.45
N VAL A 408 -7.70 3.83 28.50
CA VAL A 408 -7.27 3.33 27.18
C VAL A 408 -5.99 2.51 27.31
N LEU A 409 -5.01 3.01 28.09
CA LEU A 409 -3.77 2.29 28.36
C LEU A 409 -4.03 1.00 29.17
N GLU A 410 -4.94 1.05 30.16
CA GLU A 410 -5.39 -0.13 30.91
C GLU A 410 -6.01 -1.18 29.97
N ALA A 411 -6.86 -0.76 29.02
CA ALA A 411 -7.48 -1.67 28.06
C ALA A 411 -6.45 -2.28 27.10
N LEU A 412 -5.44 -1.50 26.70
CA LEU A 412 -4.31 -1.95 25.88
C LEU A 412 -3.47 -3.02 26.61
N GLU A 413 -3.06 -2.74 27.85
CA GLU A 413 -2.26 -3.66 28.67
C GLU A 413 -3.02 -4.96 28.97
N GLN A 414 -4.33 -4.87 29.22
CA GLN A 414 -5.20 -6.02 29.44
C GLN A 414 -5.57 -6.78 28.14
N LYS A 415 -5.06 -6.36 26.99
CA LYS A 415 -5.35 -6.94 25.65
C LYS A 415 -6.85 -7.00 25.33
N LYS A 416 -7.62 -5.99 25.78
CA LYS A 416 -9.07 -5.88 25.50
C LYS A 416 -9.39 -5.15 24.20
N LEU A 417 -8.43 -4.41 23.67
CA LEU A 417 -8.54 -3.75 22.36
C LEU A 417 -8.27 -4.75 21.23
N ASP A 418 -9.07 -4.67 20.17
CA ASP A 418 -8.80 -5.39 18.93
C ASP A 418 -7.54 -4.85 18.22
N ASN A 419 -7.09 -5.53 17.18
CA ASN A 419 -5.86 -5.15 16.47
C ASN A 419 -5.92 -3.75 15.84
N LYS A 420 -7.06 -3.38 15.23
CA LYS A 420 -7.27 -2.05 14.63
C LYS A 420 -7.14 -0.93 15.67
N ASP A 421 -7.72 -1.13 16.84
CA ASP A 421 -7.68 -0.16 17.93
C ASP A 421 -6.30 -0.08 18.60
N ARG A 422 -5.62 -1.22 18.81
CA ARG A 422 -4.23 -1.22 19.31
C ARG A 422 -3.30 -0.46 18.37
N LEU A 423 -3.45 -0.70 17.06
CA LEU A 423 -2.70 -0.01 16.02
C LEU A 423 -3.00 1.49 16.03
N SER A 424 -4.27 1.89 16.15
CA SER A 424 -4.66 3.30 16.18
C SER A 424 -4.12 4.06 17.37
N VAL A 425 -4.22 3.50 18.58
CA VAL A 425 -3.63 4.09 19.78
C VAL A 425 -2.12 4.23 19.63
N LEU A 426 -1.45 3.19 19.09
CA LEU A 426 -0.02 3.22 18.82
C LEU A 426 0.36 4.36 17.86
N ALA A 427 -0.31 4.45 16.72
CA ALA A 427 -0.03 5.45 15.69
C ALA A 427 -0.27 6.88 16.21
N ASP A 428 -1.35 7.10 16.97
CA ASP A 428 -1.69 8.42 17.51
C ASP A 428 -0.70 8.89 18.57
N GLU A 429 -0.30 8.04 19.52
CA GLU A 429 0.64 8.45 20.57
C GLU A 429 2.02 8.81 20.00
N PHE A 430 2.51 8.08 18.99
CA PHE A 430 3.77 8.43 18.31
C PHE A 430 3.64 9.70 17.47
N ALA A 431 2.52 9.90 16.78
CA ALA A 431 2.28 11.13 16.01
C ALA A 431 2.16 12.36 16.92
N LEU A 432 1.44 12.26 18.04
CA LEU A 432 1.34 13.31 19.06
C LEU A 432 2.70 13.61 19.70
N ALA A 433 3.53 12.59 19.93
CA ALA A 433 4.88 12.81 20.43
C ALA A 433 5.79 13.50 19.40
N ARG A 434 5.71 13.11 18.11
CA ARG A 434 6.44 13.75 17.01
C ARG A 434 6.07 15.23 16.87
N ALA A 435 4.78 15.54 16.95
CA ALA A 435 4.24 16.89 16.90
C ALA A 435 4.40 17.68 18.22
N GLY A 436 5.10 17.14 19.23
CA GLY A 436 5.37 17.86 20.49
C GLY A 436 4.16 18.03 21.42
N PHE A 437 3.00 17.43 21.12
CA PHE A 437 1.84 17.43 22.02
C PHE A 437 2.03 16.51 23.23
N LYS A 438 2.94 15.53 23.13
CA LYS A 438 3.30 14.60 24.21
C LYS A 438 4.80 14.37 24.24
N LYS A 439 5.31 13.89 25.37
CA LYS A 439 6.72 13.48 25.49
C LYS A 439 6.92 12.15 24.77
N MET A 440 7.95 12.05 23.93
CA MET A 440 8.36 10.80 23.26
C MET A 440 8.62 9.66 24.25
N THR A 441 9.08 9.96 25.47
CA THR A 441 9.27 8.96 26.52
C THR A 441 7.97 8.27 26.92
N LEU A 442 6.82 8.97 26.90
CA LEU A 442 5.52 8.36 27.21
C LEU A 442 5.08 7.41 26.10
N ALA A 443 5.27 7.79 24.83
CA ALA A 443 5.01 6.91 23.69
C ALA A 443 5.88 5.65 23.73
N MET A 444 7.16 5.79 24.10
CA MET A 444 8.07 4.65 24.28
C MET A 444 7.71 3.77 25.49
N THR A 445 7.24 4.36 26.60
CA THR A 445 6.72 3.60 27.74
C THR A 445 5.49 2.79 27.34
N MET A 446 4.55 3.38 26.61
CA MET A 446 3.42 2.64 26.05
C MET A 446 3.90 1.54 25.07
N ALA A 447 4.84 1.82 24.17
CA ALA A 447 5.39 0.81 23.26
C ALA A 447 5.98 -0.41 23.99
N SER A 448 6.48 -0.24 25.22
CA SER A 448 7.00 -1.35 26.03
C SER A 448 5.93 -2.38 26.45
N THR A 449 4.65 -2.01 26.46
CA THR A 449 3.55 -2.94 26.77
C THR A 449 3.29 -3.95 25.64
N PHE A 450 3.89 -3.75 24.45
CA PHE A 450 3.74 -4.63 23.28
C PHE A 450 4.73 -5.82 23.27
N HIS A 451 5.41 -6.14 24.39
CA HIS A 451 6.44 -7.20 24.49
C HIS A 451 5.97 -8.66 24.22
N ALA A 452 4.69 -8.84 23.90
CA ALA A 452 4.08 -10.09 23.44
C ALA A 452 2.93 -9.80 22.46
N GLU A 453 3.03 -8.72 21.69
CA GLU A 453 2.12 -8.45 20.57
C GLU A 453 2.29 -9.54 19.51
N ASN A 454 1.19 -9.96 18.92
CA ASN A 454 1.12 -11.08 17.99
C ASN A 454 0.35 -10.76 16.72
N ASP A 455 -0.05 -9.50 16.51
CA ASP A 455 -0.70 -9.05 15.28
C ASP A 455 0.31 -8.43 14.30
N TYR A 456 0.27 -8.89 13.05
CA TYR A 456 1.15 -8.43 11.97
C TYR A 456 1.03 -6.93 11.70
N ALA A 457 -0.20 -6.40 11.62
CA ALA A 457 -0.42 -5.00 11.27
C ALA A 457 0.01 -4.05 12.40
N VAL A 458 -0.25 -4.43 13.65
CA VAL A 458 0.26 -3.70 14.82
C VAL A 458 1.78 -3.69 14.82
N TRP A 459 2.42 -4.81 14.52
CA TRP A 459 3.87 -4.89 14.41
C TRP A 459 4.45 -4.09 13.24
N CYS A 460 3.74 -3.96 12.12
CA CYS A 460 4.15 -3.11 11.02
C CYS A 460 4.29 -1.65 11.47
N GLU A 461 3.29 -1.14 12.20
CA GLU A 461 3.31 0.21 12.77
C GLU A 461 4.40 0.36 13.84
N LEU A 462 4.46 -0.57 14.79
CA LEU A 462 5.47 -0.56 15.86
C LEU A 462 6.89 -0.58 15.28
N ARG A 463 7.15 -1.45 14.32
CA ARG A 463 8.43 -1.51 13.61
C ARG A 463 8.73 -0.18 12.92
N SER A 464 7.77 0.42 12.23
CA SER A 464 7.94 1.68 11.51
C SER A 464 8.44 2.78 12.46
N GLN A 465 7.75 2.96 13.59
CA GLN A 465 8.11 3.97 14.59
C GLN A 465 9.48 3.70 15.22
N LEU A 466 9.77 2.45 15.63
CA LEU A 466 11.04 2.09 16.25
C LEU A 466 12.23 2.19 15.29
N VAL A 467 12.06 1.78 14.03
CA VAL A 467 13.10 1.88 13.01
C VAL A 467 13.36 3.34 12.64
N SER A 468 12.32 4.18 12.54
CA SER A 468 12.45 5.61 12.31
C SER A 468 13.28 6.28 13.41
N LEU A 469 12.92 6.05 14.68
CA LEU A 469 13.69 6.54 15.83
C LEU A 469 15.13 6.04 15.81
N ARG A 470 15.35 4.74 15.55
CA ARG A 470 16.71 4.20 15.42
C ARG A 470 17.50 4.90 14.32
N SER A 471 16.89 5.15 13.17
CA SER A 471 17.53 5.83 12.03
C SER A 471 17.92 7.27 12.36
N LEU A 472 17.06 8.00 13.08
CA LEU A 472 17.37 9.35 13.55
C LEU A 472 18.55 9.34 14.54
N LEU A 473 18.56 8.38 15.48
CA LEU A 473 19.65 8.21 16.44
C LEU A 473 20.98 7.86 15.76
N GLU A 474 20.97 7.13 14.64
CA GLU A 474 22.18 6.82 13.87
C GLU A 474 22.83 8.03 13.18
N GLU A 475 22.08 9.09 12.89
CA GLU A 475 22.60 10.33 12.28
C GLU A 475 23.01 11.39 13.31
N GLN A 476 22.90 11.11 14.61
CA GLN A 476 23.16 12.12 15.64
C GLN A 476 24.65 12.48 15.72
N SER A 477 24.93 13.79 15.77
CA SER A 477 26.28 14.30 15.98
C SER A 477 26.77 13.98 17.41
N PRO A 478 28.01 13.50 17.58
CA PRO A 478 28.65 13.35 18.89
C PRO A 478 28.63 14.64 19.75
N SER A 479 28.53 15.82 19.13
CA SER A 479 28.43 17.10 19.83
C SER A 479 27.11 17.31 20.58
N VAL A 480 26.00 16.76 20.07
CA VAL A 480 24.67 16.88 20.70
C VAL A 480 24.57 15.97 21.93
N MET A 481 25.32 14.87 21.93
CA MET A 481 25.32 13.90 23.03
C MET A 481 26.07 14.37 24.28
N LYS A 482 27.09 15.22 24.12
CA LYS A 482 27.93 15.69 25.21
C LYS A 482 27.17 16.48 26.28
N ASP A 483 26.12 17.20 25.90
CA ASP A 483 25.30 17.99 26.82
C ASP A 483 23.97 17.29 27.18
N SER A 484 23.83 15.99 26.86
CA SER A 484 22.62 15.22 27.07
C SER A 484 22.71 14.29 28.28
N ALA A 485 21.55 13.87 28.82
CA ALA A 485 21.48 12.84 29.86
C ALA A 485 22.00 11.45 29.41
N PHE A 486 22.38 11.31 28.14
CA PHE A 486 22.84 10.07 27.51
C PHE A 486 24.33 10.11 27.12
N GLU A 487 25.11 11.05 27.69
CA GLU A 487 26.55 11.13 27.45
C GLU A 487 27.24 9.77 27.72
N GLY A 488 27.94 9.24 26.71
CA GLY A 488 28.61 7.93 26.78
C GLY A 488 27.72 6.70 26.50
N ALA A 489 26.41 6.87 26.31
CA ALA A 489 25.52 5.77 25.95
C ALA A 489 25.50 5.53 24.43
N ASP A 490 25.60 4.27 24.01
CA ASP A 490 25.31 3.87 22.63
C ASP A 490 23.79 3.65 22.48
N LEU A 491 23.08 4.72 22.11
CA LEU A 491 21.62 4.68 21.95
C LEU A 491 21.17 3.74 20.83
N LYS A 492 22.03 3.47 19.84
CA LYS A 492 21.73 2.47 18.81
C LYS A 492 21.73 1.06 19.42
N VAL A 493 22.72 0.74 20.26
CA VAL A 493 22.75 -0.53 20.99
C VAL A 493 21.55 -0.65 21.94
N ALA A 494 21.22 0.42 22.67
CA ALA A 494 20.05 0.44 23.55
C ALA A 494 18.74 0.22 22.77
N MET A 495 18.58 0.87 21.62
CA MET A 495 17.41 0.70 20.75
C MET A 495 17.32 -0.71 20.17
N ASN A 496 18.45 -1.29 19.74
CA ASN A 496 18.50 -2.68 19.28
C ASN A 496 18.13 -3.66 20.41
N ALA A 497 18.57 -3.40 21.64
CA ALA A 497 18.20 -4.21 22.80
C ALA A 497 16.70 -4.11 23.12
N PHE A 498 16.12 -2.90 23.04
CA PHE A 498 14.69 -2.68 23.22
C PHE A 498 13.86 -3.40 22.16
N ILE A 499 14.20 -3.23 20.87
CA ILE A 499 13.56 -3.93 19.75
C ILE A 499 13.67 -5.45 19.94
N THR A 500 14.85 -5.94 20.32
CA THR A 500 15.08 -7.36 20.56
C THR A 500 14.20 -7.87 21.69
N HIS A 501 14.09 -7.14 22.81
CA HIS A 501 13.23 -7.52 23.92
C HIS A 501 11.77 -7.68 23.51
N LEU A 502 11.22 -6.74 22.73
CA LEU A 502 9.84 -6.80 22.25
C LEU A 502 9.61 -7.97 21.28
N ALA A 503 10.55 -8.21 20.37
CA ALA A 503 10.41 -9.16 19.27
C ALA A 503 10.78 -10.61 19.65
N GLN A 504 11.44 -10.83 20.79
CA GLN A 504 11.89 -12.16 21.22
C GLN A 504 10.74 -13.13 21.49
N THR A 505 9.68 -12.69 22.17
CA THR A 505 8.51 -13.53 22.48
C THR A 505 7.83 -14.03 21.20
N PRO A 506 7.41 -13.17 20.24
CA PRO A 506 6.80 -13.65 19.01
C PRO A 506 7.77 -14.51 18.18
N TYR A 507 9.07 -14.21 18.18
CA TYR A 507 10.06 -15.04 17.48
C TYR A 507 10.11 -16.47 18.01
N LYS A 508 10.13 -16.65 19.34
CA LYS A 508 10.10 -17.98 19.98
C LYS A 508 8.82 -18.74 19.69
N ASN A 509 7.68 -18.05 19.61
CA ASN A 509 6.38 -18.66 19.35
C ASN A 509 6.21 -19.09 17.89
N LEU A 510 6.72 -18.28 16.94
CA LEU A 510 6.53 -18.50 15.51
C LEU A 510 7.60 -19.42 14.89
N GLY A 511 8.85 -19.32 15.36
CA GLY A 511 9.99 -19.96 14.72
C GLY A 511 10.17 -19.55 13.25
N TRP A 512 10.95 -20.34 12.50
CA TRP A 512 11.18 -20.10 11.07
C TRP A 512 10.35 -20.99 10.14
N GLU A 513 9.76 -22.04 10.67
CA GLU A 513 8.95 -22.99 9.91
C GLU A 513 7.47 -22.60 9.97
N ALA A 514 6.79 -22.70 8.82
CA ALA A 514 5.34 -22.60 8.77
C ALA A 514 4.71 -23.81 9.47
N ARG A 515 3.61 -23.59 10.20
CA ARG A 515 2.82 -24.67 10.78
C ARG A 515 1.69 -25.07 9.83
N ASP A 516 1.29 -26.33 9.85
CA ASP A 516 0.14 -26.80 9.07
C ASP A 516 -1.12 -26.01 9.46
N ASN A 517 -1.83 -25.48 8.47
CA ASN A 517 -3.03 -24.64 8.65
C ASN A 517 -2.82 -23.43 9.57
N GLU A 518 -1.63 -22.83 9.56
CA GLU A 518 -1.38 -21.64 10.36
C GLU A 518 -2.22 -20.44 9.90
N PRO A 519 -2.59 -19.53 10.83
CA PRO A 519 -3.26 -18.29 10.44
C PRO A 519 -2.38 -17.44 9.52
N ASN A 520 -3.00 -16.79 8.54
CA ASN A 520 -2.34 -15.83 7.65
C ASN A 520 -1.54 -14.74 8.39
N ASN A 521 -2.02 -14.34 9.57
CA ASN A 521 -1.32 -13.43 10.46
C ASN A 521 0.08 -13.97 10.84
N ASP A 522 0.19 -15.24 11.25
CA ASP A 522 1.45 -15.85 11.68
C ASP A 522 2.42 -15.98 10.50
N THR A 523 1.90 -16.34 9.32
CA THR A 523 2.66 -16.38 8.05
C THR A 523 3.32 -15.05 7.72
N LEU A 524 2.64 -13.92 7.98
CA LEU A 524 3.15 -12.57 7.71
C LEU A 524 4.00 -12.01 8.86
N LEU A 525 3.65 -12.31 10.11
CA LEU A 525 4.37 -11.83 11.29
C LEU A 525 5.75 -12.48 11.41
N ARG A 526 5.87 -13.77 11.08
CA ARG A 526 7.16 -14.50 11.12
C ARG A 526 8.29 -13.79 10.40
N PRO A 527 8.20 -13.50 9.08
CA PRO A 527 9.28 -12.82 8.37
C PRO A 527 9.54 -11.42 8.91
N LEU A 528 8.50 -10.70 9.35
CA LEU A 528 8.64 -9.37 9.94
C LEU A 528 9.52 -9.38 11.19
N ILE A 529 9.21 -10.29 12.13
CA ILE A 529 9.93 -10.45 13.39
C ILE A 529 11.34 -10.97 13.16
N ALA A 530 11.51 -11.97 12.30
CA ALA A 530 12.82 -12.51 11.96
C ALA A 530 13.74 -11.44 11.34
N SER A 531 13.22 -10.61 10.42
CA SER A 531 13.95 -9.49 9.82
C SER A 531 14.30 -8.41 10.85
N LEU A 532 13.38 -8.11 11.78
CA LEU A 532 13.62 -7.11 12.83
C LEU A 532 14.73 -7.54 13.79
N LEU A 533 14.75 -8.82 14.19
CA LEU A 533 15.80 -9.40 15.03
C LEU A 533 17.13 -9.51 14.29
N GLY A 534 17.13 -9.97 13.04
CA GLY A 534 18.32 -9.98 12.17
C GLY A 534 18.91 -8.58 11.97
N GLY A 535 18.05 -7.57 11.76
CA GLY A 535 18.42 -6.16 11.64
C GLY A 535 19.02 -5.55 12.91
N SER A 536 18.60 -6.06 14.07
CA SER A 536 19.07 -5.66 15.40
C SER A 536 20.31 -6.42 15.87
N GLY A 537 20.72 -7.48 15.14
CA GLY A 537 21.90 -8.27 15.45
C GLY A 537 21.68 -9.36 16.50
N PHE A 538 20.44 -9.83 16.69
CA PHE A 538 20.16 -10.94 17.59
C PHE A 538 20.80 -12.24 17.05
N ILE A 539 21.75 -12.79 17.81
CA ILE A 539 22.70 -13.80 17.31
C ILE A 539 22.02 -15.07 16.79
N ASP A 540 20.97 -15.55 17.46
CA ASP A 540 20.27 -16.77 17.06
C ASP A 540 19.58 -16.58 15.69
N ALA A 541 18.94 -15.43 15.48
CA ALA A 541 18.29 -15.13 14.19
C ALA A 541 19.31 -14.93 13.06
N VAL A 542 20.48 -14.35 13.36
CA VAL A 542 21.55 -14.15 12.36
C VAL A 542 22.17 -15.49 11.95
N ASN A 543 22.45 -16.37 12.89
CA ASN A 543 23.04 -17.68 12.60
C ASN A 543 22.07 -18.57 11.83
N GLU A 544 20.81 -18.65 12.26
CA GLU A 544 19.77 -19.43 11.58
C GLU A 544 19.54 -18.94 10.14
N ALA A 545 19.52 -17.62 9.92
CA ALA A 545 19.42 -17.04 8.58
C ALA A 545 20.60 -17.48 7.68
N LYS A 546 21.84 -17.44 8.20
CA LYS A 546 23.04 -17.87 7.45
C LYS A 546 22.98 -19.35 7.08
N GLU A 547 22.61 -20.22 8.01
CA GLU A 547 22.49 -21.66 7.76
C GLU A 547 21.43 -21.98 6.70
N ARG A 548 20.26 -21.32 6.77
CA ARG A 548 19.20 -21.45 5.76
C ARG A 548 19.63 -20.95 4.40
N PHE A 549 20.32 -19.81 4.35
CA PHE A 549 20.84 -19.25 3.10
C PHE A 549 21.83 -20.20 2.43
N ASP A 550 22.74 -20.79 3.20
CA ASP A 550 23.72 -21.75 2.67
C ASP A 550 23.05 -23.01 2.11
N ARG A 551 22.08 -23.60 2.84
CA ARG A 551 21.33 -24.77 2.35
C ARG A 551 20.56 -24.46 1.07
N HIS A 552 19.85 -23.35 1.05
CA HIS A 552 19.07 -22.92 -0.11
C HIS A 552 19.93 -22.63 -1.33
N TYR A 553 21.02 -21.89 -1.16
CA TYR A 553 21.96 -21.62 -2.24
C TYR A 553 22.51 -22.92 -2.83
N ASN A 554 22.95 -23.86 -1.98
CA ASN A 554 23.50 -25.13 -2.44
C ASN A 554 22.47 -25.96 -3.21
N ALA A 555 21.22 -26.06 -2.72
CA ALA A 555 20.15 -26.81 -3.38
C ALA A 555 19.80 -26.25 -4.77
N ILE A 556 19.67 -24.91 -4.90
CA ILE A 556 19.38 -24.26 -6.19
C ILE A 556 20.55 -24.44 -7.16
N MET A 557 21.80 -24.40 -6.68
CA MET A 557 22.98 -24.54 -7.52
C MET A 557 23.24 -25.98 -7.97
N SER A 558 22.99 -26.97 -7.11
CA SER A 558 23.13 -28.40 -7.46
C SER A 558 22.00 -28.92 -8.35
N GLY A 559 20.88 -28.18 -8.45
CA GLY A 559 19.67 -28.67 -9.12
C GLY A 559 18.94 -29.75 -8.29
N GLU A 560 19.24 -29.84 -6.99
CA GLU A 560 18.56 -30.71 -6.02
C GLU A 560 17.41 -29.98 -5.31
N ASP A 561 16.87 -28.93 -5.93
CA ASP A 561 15.71 -28.15 -5.47
C ASP A 561 14.41 -28.98 -5.37
N SER A 562 14.45 -30.26 -5.76
CA SER A 562 13.43 -31.25 -5.45
C SER A 562 13.24 -31.54 -3.95
N ASN A 563 14.23 -31.26 -3.09
CA ASN A 563 14.06 -31.38 -1.64
C ASN A 563 13.55 -30.08 -1.02
N SER A 564 12.24 -29.99 -0.76
CA SER A 564 11.60 -28.80 -0.22
C SER A 564 12.18 -28.34 1.13
N LYS A 565 12.81 -29.22 1.92
CA LYS A 565 13.36 -28.90 3.26
C LYS A 565 14.62 -28.04 3.23
N ASP A 566 15.33 -28.03 2.11
CA ASP A 566 16.53 -27.21 1.94
C ASP A 566 16.23 -25.88 1.26
N LEU A 567 15.00 -25.69 0.76
CA LEU A 567 14.56 -24.44 0.16
C LEU A 567 13.95 -23.50 1.21
N ILE A 568 14.28 -22.22 1.11
CA ILE A 568 13.65 -21.19 1.94
C ILE A 568 12.25 -20.92 1.39
N HIS A 569 11.26 -21.00 2.29
CA HIS A 569 9.88 -20.64 1.97
C HIS A 569 9.78 -19.19 1.48
N PRO A 570 9.01 -18.89 0.41
CA PRO A 570 8.88 -17.55 -0.16
C PRO A 570 8.67 -16.41 0.83
N ASP A 571 7.81 -16.60 1.83
CA ASP A 571 7.48 -15.57 2.82
C ASP A 571 8.69 -15.08 3.63
N ILE A 572 9.67 -15.95 3.88
CA ILE A 572 10.86 -15.63 4.71
C ILE A 572 12.12 -15.33 3.90
N ARG A 573 12.10 -15.44 2.56
CA ARG A 573 13.27 -15.20 1.70
C ARG A 573 13.88 -13.82 1.90
N VAL A 574 13.06 -12.77 1.88
CA VAL A 574 13.55 -11.39 2.06
C VAL A 574 14.20 -11.22 3.43
N SER A 575 13.62 -11.79 4.49
CA SER A 575 14.16 -11.73 5.85
C SER A 575 15.50 -12.46 5.96
N VAL A 576 15.63 -13.64 5.37
CA VAL A 576 16.89 -14.40 5.32
C VAL A 576 17.94 -13.64 4.49
N TYR A 577 17.65 -13.33 3.23
CA TYR A 577 18.60 -12.69 2.31
C TYR A 577 19.07 -11.33 2.85
N SER A 578 18.16 -10.50 3.35
CA SER A 578 18.49 -9.18 3.92
C SER A 578 19.34 -9.31 5.18
N THR A 579 19.06 -10.30 6.04
CA THR A 579 19.87 -10.56 7.23
C THR A 579 21.27 -11.03 6.86
N CYS A 580 21.39 -11.97 5.92
CA CYS A 580 22.68 -12.42 5.41
C CYS A 580 23.47 -11.29 4.78
N MET A 581 22.84 -10.46 3.94
CA MET A 581 23.52 -9.34 3.28
C MET A 581 23.97 -8.26 4.30
N ARG A 582 23.18 -8.02 5.34
CA ARG A 582 23.51 -7.05 6.40
C ARG A 582 24.76 -7.46 7.21
N HIS A 583 24.97 -8.76 7.40
CA HIS A 583 26.05 -9.36 8.19
C HIS A 583 27.05 -10.16 7.34
N GLY A 584 27.03 -9.94 6.04
CA GLY A 584 27.76 -10.69 5.03
C GLY A 584 28.85 -9.86 4.36
N ASP A 585 29.46 -10.49 3.35
CA ASP A 585 30.63 -10.01 2.63
C ASP A 585 30.40 -10.06 1.11
N GLU A 586 31.47 -9.89 0.33
CA GLU A 586 31.43 -9.99 -1.14
C GLU A 586 30.89 -11.33 -1.62
N LYS A 587 31.27 -12.44 -0.97
CA LYS A 587 30.78 -13.77 -1.32
C LYS A 587 29.26 -13.86 -1.18
N THR A 588 28.70 -13.21 -0.17
CA THR A 588 27.24 -13.16 0.04
C THR A 588 26.54 -12.40 -1.09
N LEU A 589 27.10 -11.26 -1.51
CA LEU A 589 26.60 -10.49 -2.65
C LEU A 589 26.68 -11.33 -3.93
N ASP A 590 27.82 -11.93 -4.23
CA ASP A 590 28.05 -12.70 -5.45
C ASP A 590 27.10 -13.91 -5.58
N ARG A 591 26.69 -14.53 -4.46
CA ARG A 591 25.70 -15.61 -4.44
C ARG A 591 24.28 -15.14 -4.76
N LEU A 592 23.93 -13.92 -4.36
CA LEU A 592 22.63 -13.31 -4.61
C LEU A 592 22.55 -12.77 -6.04
N LEU A 593 23.54 -11.96 -6.43
CA LEU A 593 23.63 -11.25 -7.70
C LEU A 593 25.11 -11.19 -8.13
N GLU A 594 25.44 -11.77 -9.28
CA GLU A 594 26.85 -11.87 -9.71
C GLU A 594 27.42 -10.48 -10.00
N ALA A 595 28.67 -10.27 -9.60
CA ALA A 595 29.37 -9.02 -9.82
C ALA A 595 30.88 -9.17 -10.10
N SER A 596 31.33 -10.20 -10.84
CA SER A 596 32.74 -10.25 -11.27
C SER A 596 32.94 -9.73 -12.70
N SER A 597 33.80 -8.72 -12.82
CA SER A 597 34.34 -8.22 -14.08
C SER A 597 35.35 -9.23 -14.62
N LEU A 598 35.26 -9.53 -15.93
CA LEU A 598 36.06 -10.52 -16.68
C LEU A 598 35.78 -11.99 -16.28
N THR A 599 34.91 -12.68 -17.05
CA THR A 599 35.25 -13.84 -17.90
C THR A 599 33.99 -14.70 -18.21
N ILE A 600 33.52 -14.63 -19.46
CA ILE A 600 32.76 -15.65 -20.24
C ILE A 600 31.33 -16.02 -19.77
N GLU A 601 30.40 -16.04 -20.73
CA GLU A 601 28.96 -16.43 -20.69
C GLU A 601 28.59 -17.70 -19.90
N LEU A 602 29.55 -18.48 -19.38
CA LEU A 602 29.31 -19.72 -18.64
C LEU A 602 29.02 -19.51 -17.14
N LEU A 603 29.41 -18.38 -16.54
CA LEU A 603 29.15 -18.06 -15.12
C LEU A 603 27.75 -17.47 -14.86
N PHE A 604 27.08 -16.97 -15.90
CA PHE A 604 25.74 -16.37 -15.83
C PHE A 604 24.69 -17.30 -15.19
N MET A 605 24.99 -18.58 -15.04
CA MET A 605 24.12 -19.62 -14.47
C MET A 605 24.32 -19.86 -12.96
N GLN A 606 25.16 -19.12 -12.23
CA GLN A 606 25.54 -19.47 -10.84
C GLN A 606 25.01 -18.53 -9.74
N THR A 607 23.93 -17.77 -9.98
CA THR A 607 23.32 -16.92 -8.94
C THR A 607 21.85 -17.16 -8.78
N LEU A 608 21.33 -16.82 -7.59
CA LEU A 608 19.89 -16.91 -7.33
C LEU A 608 19.10 -16.03 -8.30
N HIS A 609 19.60 -14.83 -8.62
CA HIS A 609 18.91 -13.91 -9.53
C HIS A 609 18.80 -14.46 -10.96
N SER A 610 19.87 -15.04 -11.50
CA SER A 610 19.86 -15.57 -12.86
C SER A 610 19.08 -16.89 -12.98
N LYS A 611 19.07 -17.70 -11.93
CA LYS A 611 18.27 -18.94 -11.83
C LYS A 611 16.79 -18.69 -11.62
N ALA A 612 16.41 -17.54 -11.06
CA ALA A 612 15.01 -17.20 -10.84
C ALA A 612 14.21 -17.16 -12.15
N THR A 613 13.22 -18.03 -12.24
CA THR A 613 12.29 -18.16 -13.38
C THR A 613 11.10 -17.22 -13.29
N ILE A 614 10.77 -16.77 -12.06
CA ILE A 614 9.69 -15.85 -11.72
C ILE A 614 10.27 -14.46 -11.43
N HIS A 615 9.59 -13.41 -11.93
CA HIS A 615 10.06 -12.04 -11.78
C HIS A 615 10.02 -11.55 -10.32
N ASP A 616 9.03 -11.98 -9.53
CA ASP A 616 8.91 -11.65 -8.10
C ASP A 616 10.18 -12.03 -7.30
N GLU A 617 10.74 -13.22 -7.54
CA GLU A 617 11.97 -13.66 -6.86
C GLU A 617 13.18 -12.78 -7.22
N ARG A 618 13.29 -12.35 -8.48
CA ARG A 618 14.34 -11.40 -8.91
C ARG A 618 14.23 -10.08 -8.16
N VAL A 619 13.01 -9.55 -8.00
CA VAL A 619 12.74 -8.32 -7.26
C VAL A 619 13.09 -8.47 -5.77
N ARG A 620 12.80 -9.62 -5.14
CA ARG A 620 13.20 -9.90 -3.75
C ARG A 620 14.71 -9.88 -3.54
N ILE A 621 15.47 -10.43 -4.49
CA ILE A 621 16.93 -10.43 -4.45
C ILE A 621 17.46 -9.00 -4.59
N LEU A 622 16.97 -8.22 -5.56
CA LEU A 622 17.33 -6.81 -5.74
C LEU A 622 17.00 -5.95 -4.51
N HIS A 623 15.88 -6.23 -3.84
CA HIS A 623 15.58 -5.60 -2.56
C HIS A 623 16.62 -5.96 -1.49
N SER A 624 16.97 -7.23 -1.36
CA SER A 624 17.80 -7.75 -0.27
C SER A 624 19.26 -7.30 -0.34
N ILE A 625 19.83 -7.13 -1.54
CA ILE A 625 21.23 -6.67 -1.70
C ILE A 625 21.46 -5.27 -1.12
N GLY A 626 20.41 -4.44 -1.05
CA GLY A 626 20.50 -3.10 -0.45
C GLY A 626 20.65 -3.10 1.07
N SER A 627 20.56 -4.25 1.74
CA SER A 627 20.67 -4.35 3.20
C SER A 627 22.11 -4.28 3.75
N THR A 628 23.12 -4.24 2.87
CA THR A 628 24.53 -4.19 3.27
C THR A 628 24.87 -2.94 4.09
N ARG A 629 25.83 -3.08 4.99
CA ARG A 629 26.39 -1.99 5.81
C ARG A 629 27.87 -1.69 5.51
N SER A 630 28.51 -2.49 4.66
CA SER A 630 29.91 -2.31 4.29
C SER A 630 30.06 -1.20 3.25
N GLU A 631 30.94 -0.22 3.50
CA GLU A 631 31.15 0.89 2.56
C GLU A 631 31.58 0.42 1.16
N SER A 632 32.38 -0.65 1.07
CA SER A 632 32.81 -1.20 -0.23
C SER A 632 31.64 -1.83 -0.98
N LEU A 633 30.80 -2.60 -0.28
CA LEU A 633 29.63 -3.26 -0.87
C LEU A 633 28.54 -2.26 -1.26
N VAL A 634 28.35 -1.19 -0.49
CA VAL A 634 27.40 -0.12 -0.83
C VAL A 634 27.71 0.46 -2.20
N LYS A 635 28.98 0.79 -2.48
CA LYS A 635 29.41 1.30 -3.80
C LYS A 635 29.13 0.30 -4.91
N ARG A 636 29.51 -0.97 -4.70
CA ARG A 636 29.29 -2.06 -5.67
C ARG A 636 27.81 -2.29 -5.96
N VAL A 637 26.94 -2.26 -4.95
CA VAL A 637 25.48 -2.39 -5.14
C VAL A 637 24.92 -1.23 -5.96
N ILE A 638 25.39 0.01 -5.73
CA ILE A 638 24.99 1.17 -6.54
C ILE A 638 25.42 0.99 -8.01
N GLU A 639 26.67 0.59 -8.25
CA GLU A 639 27.18 0.32 -9.62
C GLU A 639 26.35 -0.75 -10.34
N LEU A 640 26.07 -1.87 -9.67
CA LEU A 640 25.21 -2.94 -10.20
C LEU A 640 23.80 -2.46 -10.52
N THR A 641 23.24 -1.60 -9.65
CA THR A 641 21.88 -1.07 -9.81
C THR A 641 21.73 -0.29 -11.11
N PHE A 642 22.74 0.45 -11.54
CA PHE A 642 22.69 1.22 -12.79
C PHE A 642 23.21 0.47 -14.02
N SER A 643 23.59 -0.80 -13.88
CA SER A 643 24.01 -1.65 -14.99
C SER A 643 22.82 -2.21 -15.80
N ASP A 644 23.11 -2.93 -16.89
CA ASP A 644 22.10 -3.63 -17.69
C ASP A 644 21.56 -4.90 -17.02
N LEU A 645 22.15 -5.33 -15.90
CA LEU A 645 21.66 -6.47 -15.12
C LEU A 645 20.32 -6.17 -14.42
N VAL A 646 20.07 -4.89 -14.11
CA VAL A 646 18.87 -4.43 -13.41
C VAL A 646 18.02 -3.60 -14.36
N ARG A 647 16.82 -4.09 -14.64
CA ARG A 647 15.83 -3.36 -15.44
C ARG A 647 15.55 -2.00 -14.80
N LYS A 648 15.39 -0.97 -15.63
CA LYS A 648 15.16 0.42 -15.18
C LYS A 648 14.04 0.51 -14.11
N GLN A 649 12.93 -0.17 -14.34
CA GLN A 649 11.76 -0.22 -13.44
C GLN A 649 12.05 -0.81 -12.04
N ASP A 650 13.13 -1.58 -11.88
CA ASP A 650 13.51 -2.26 -10.63
C ASP A 650 14.70 -1.60 -9.92
N ARG A 651 15.35 -0.61 -10.54
CA ARG A 651 16.51 0.10 -9.96
C ARG A 651 16.18 0.86 -8.67
N LEU A 652 14.91 1.18 -8.43
CA LEU A 652 14.48 1.79 -7.17
C LEU A 652 14.74 0.86 -5.97
N ARG A 653 14.66 -0.47 -6.16
CA ARG A 653 14.58 -1.44 -5.05
C ARG A 653 15.87 -1.45 -4.22
N PRO A 654 17.07 -1.61 -4.80
CA PRO A 654 18.30 -1.55 -4.02
C PRO A 654 18.55 -0.16 -3.42
N LEU A 655 18.24 0.92 -4.15
CA LEU A 655 18.48 2.30 -3.72
C LEU A 655 17.67 2.66 -2.46
N ILE A 656 16.38 2.34 -2.43
CA ILE A 656 15.54 2.58 -1.25
C ILE A 656 16.09 1.80 -0.04
N VAL A 657 16.39 0.52 -0.20
CA VAL A 657 16.86 -0.30 0.93
C VAL A 657 18.22 0.17 1.44
N LEU A 658 19.15 0.56 0.55
CA LEU A 658 20.43 1.17 0.94
C LEU A 658 20.22 2.44 1.76
N SER A 659 19.32 3.32 1.30
CA SER A 659 18.99 4.56 1.98
C SER A 659 18.27 4.35 3.33
N CYS A 660 17.66 3.19 3.57
CA CYS A 660 17.02 2.90 4.85
C CYS A 660 17.90 2.04 5.79
N SER A 661 18.95 1.41 5.26
CA SER A 661 19.68 0.34 5.98
C SER A 661 20.83 0.81 6.85
N SER A 662 21.44 1.96 6.54
CA SER A 662 22.53 2.57 7.33
C SER A 662 22.80 4.03 6.92
N ALA A 663 23.47 4.78 7.81
CA ALA A 663 23.98 6.12 7.51
C ALA A 663 24.94 6.17 6.32
N VAL A 664 25.78 5.14 6.16
CA VAL A 664 26.68 4.99 5.02
C VAL A 664 25.89 4.88 3.72
N GLY A 665 24.90 3.97 3.69
CA GLY A 665 24.03 3.77 2.54
C GLY A 665 23.27 5.04 2.15
N ARG A 666 22.70 5.75 3.13
CA ARG A 666 22.04 7.05 2.92
C ARG A 666 22.94 8.06 2.21
N ARG A 667 24.14 8.28 2.74
CA ARG A 667 25.07 9.28 2.20
C ARG A 667 25.57 8.91 0.81
N ALA A 668 25.81 7.62 0.57
CA ALA A 668 26.23 7.11 -0.73
C ALA A 668 25.12 7.29 -1.79
N VAL A 669 23.89 6.87 -1.48
CA VAL A 669 22.74 7.04 -2.38
C VAL A 669 22.48 8.51 -2.66
N TRP A 670 22.51 9.37 -1.64
CA TRP A 670 22.35 10.82 -1.84
C TRP A 670 23.43 11.41 -2.75
N THR A 671 24.68 10.96 -2.60
CA THR A 671 25.79 11.40 -3.45
C THR A 671 25.60 10.95 -4.90
N GLU A 672 25.15 9.71 -5.10
CA GLU A 672 24.89 9.18 -6.44
C GLU A 672 23.73 9.91 -7.13
N ILE A 673 22.63 10.15 -6.41
CA ILE A 673 21.47 10.90 -6.92
C ILE A 673 21.90 12.28 -7.40
N LYS A 674 22.69 13.02 -6.61
CA LYS A 674 23.19 14.34 -7.02
C LYS A 674 24.05 14.28 -8.28
N THR A 675 24.87 13.24 -8.42
CA THR A 675 25.74 13.05 -9.59
C THR A 675 24.92 12.75 -10.84
N ARG A 676 23.79 12.04 -10.70
CA ARG A 676 22.94 11.60 -11.81
C ARG A 676 21.68 12.45 -12.01
N ILE A 677 21.51 13.56 -11.30
CA ILE A 677 20.22 14.26 -11.23
C ILE A 677 19.68 14.64 -12.62
N GLU A 678 20.57 14.96 -13.57
CA GLU A 678 20.23 15.29 -14.95
C GLU A 678 19.76 14.08 -15.79
N THR A 679 20.22 12.86 -15.48
CA THR A 679 19.91 11.63 -16.23
C THR A 679 19.02 10.66 -15.45
N LEU A 680 18.64 11.00 -14.22
CA LEU A 680 18.01 10.06 -13.29
C LEU A 680 16.65 9.55 -13.78
N VAL A 681 15.88 10.39 -14.48
CA VAL A 681 14.60 9.98 -15.09
C VAL A 681 14.83 8.90 -16.15
N ASP A 682 15.81 9.09 -17.03
CA ASP A 682 16.16 8.10 -18.06
C ASP A 682 16.75 6.83 -17.46
N ASP A 683 17.50 6.96 -16.36
CA ASP A 683 18.08 5.83 -15.63
C ASP A 683 16.99 4.99 -14.95
N LEU A 684 15.94 5.60 -14.41
CA LEU A 684 14.85 4.89 -13.72
C LEU A 684 13.70 4.51 -14.66
N GLY A 685 13.58 5.17 -15.82
CA GLY A 685 12.58 4.94 -16.85
C GLY A 685 11.33 5.83 -16.76
N VAL A 686 11.00 6.37 -15.59
CA VAL A 686 9.86 7.31 -15.40
C VAL A 686 10.08 8.30 -14.26
N VAL A 687 9.46 9.48 -14.37
CA VAL A 687 9.54 10.58 -13.38
C VAL A 687 9.06 10.17 -11.99
N ARG A 688 7.98 9.39 -11.90
CA ARG A 688 7.43 8.92 -10.61
C ARG A 688 8.44 8.16 -9.75
N LEU A 689 9.32 7.39 -10.39
CA LEU A 689 10.36 6.63 -9.68
C LEU A 689 11.45 7.55 -9.11
N MET A 690 11.76 8.66 -9.78
CA MET A 690 12.66 9.69 -9.28
C MET A 690 12.14 10.28 -7.97
N GLY A 691 10.86 10.66 -7.92
CA GLY A 691 10.23 11.19 -6.70
C GLY A 691 10.36 10.22 -5.51
N ARG A 692 10.15 8.91 -5.74
CA ARG A 692 10.31 7.88 -4.71
C ARG A 692 11.75 7.79 -4.20
N VAL A 693 12.74 7.81 -5.10
CA VAL A 693 14.16 7.77 -4.74
C VAL A 693 14.60 9.03 -3.99
N ILE A 694 14.12 10.21 -4.38
CA ILE A 694 14.42 11.49 -3.70
C ILE A 694 13.77 11.54 -2.31
N SER A 695 12.51 11.10 -2.19
CA SER A 695 11.76 11.17 -0.94
C SER A 695 12.31 10.28 0.19
N VAL A 696 13.10 9.24 -0.14
CA VAL A 696 13.65 8.26 0.81
C VAL A 696 12.60 7.81 1.83
N ARG A 697 11.40 7.46 1.36
CA ARG A 697 10.39 6.86 2.23
C ARG A 697 10.67 5.36 2.38
N ALA A 698 10.94 4.94 3.60
CA ALA A 698 10.98 3.52 3.94
C ALA A 698 9.56 2.94 3.76
N PHE A 699 9.42 1.92 2.91
CA PHE A 699 8.20 1.09 2.82
C PHE A 699 8.16 0.05 3.95
#